data_AF-A0A6P2CY38-F1
#
_entry.id   AF-A0A6P2CY38-F1
#
_cell.length_a   1.000
_cell.length_b   1.000
_cell.length_c   1.000
_cell.angle_alpha   90.00
_cell.angle_beta   90.00
_cell.angle_gamma   90.00
#
_symmetry.space_group_name_H-M   'P 1'
#
loop_
_entity.id
_entity.type
_entity.pdbx_description
1 polymer ?
#
loop_
_entity_poly.entity_id
_entity_poly.type
_entity_poly.pdbx_seq_one_letter_code
_entity_poly.pdbx_strand_id
1 'polypeptide(L)'
;MRKNALNVVAFVFLAGGLFFLWQYAEKNWVPKPAKKDDPAEKFVEELKKKAEEEAKLATEAAEKKRAAQTSLTAAGSGLVVAGDLPKPKPPEPPKVAAPKLAGIDPRVLGEAITSSILDYTARPTLIALGTDKFYNRALLTTQGGGVQQIVLPKFGQADRLGREVKRKDDNGNPTKESVPLYLVPGITHTRAKQLREEYHVPDLVPGKVADPSGLAEPSYTVFHYPTPDDKNPDPFLGTANWTVASEEHPDEGDHKVVFEKELGDPYFVKLRKTYTLGPKDYHIGLRVEIEKLSAPGSAKGKGQLRYQLSGPRGLPIEGEWYTSTYRVAVIGWTDTKGTPRRQYEDASSIGLKRGGEVVNRGENSFKYAVIANQYFASGMAVDTAGKNPWAYARATTELPFDKKQDLNLPQFDDITVRAASETIDLKPGEKIEHSYLLYNGPSKVGLLELMPKDQAVSAELVKHYKDDLILSTLTDFRSDTWIGRFASAIFWTDIVIATTNLMHMFLYYIHSVCNSWALSIVLLTACVRLVLLMPSRKQTAMSMKMMEVQKQLQPEFEKLQEKYKDDMHAYNREKTRLMMQNGANPFAMMGGCLLLVAQMPIMMGLYFGLQESVFFRLDAALWIDNLAAPDMLVWWGEGIPFISTPEDLGSFIYLGPYFNLLPILAVSLMLYQQAKMMPPSTDPQAEQQRMMMKMMMVMMAVFFYKVAAGLALYFIVSTGWAIIERQFIPKPKISGPNTDGNGTGATLYPKTGSPNGKSPADAVAAAQNKSRGLLGRLREQLQAKMEEMQRQADEQAKRQIRNDRGGPTPPPAPGTDSKPNNPRRDNKKKRKK
;
A
#
# COMPACT_ATOMS: atom_id res chain seq x y z
N MET A 1 -19.26 22.94 5.42
CA MET A 1 -19.42 23.81 4.24
C MET A 1 -18.94 25.26 4.48
N ARG A 2 -19.49 26.03 5.45
CA ARG A 2 -19.07 27.45 5.64
C ARG A 2 -17.56 27.69 5.85
N LYS A 3 -16.86 26.82 6.59
CA LYS A 3 -15.41 26.94 6.84
C LYS A 3 -14.55 26.75 5.58
N ASN A 4 -14.95 25.86 4.67
CA ASN A 4 -14.15 25.49 3.49
C ASN A 4 -14.56 26.27 2.23
N ALA A 5 -15.69 26.98 2.26
CA ALA A 5 -16.24 27.67 1.09
C ALA A 5 -15.26 28.70 0.51
N LEU A 6 -14.60 29.50 1.35
CA LEU A 6 -13.64 30.51 0.90
C LEU A 6 -12.42 29.87 0.21
N ASN A 7 -11.90 28.77 0.77
CA ASN A 7 -10.72 28.08 0.23
C ASN A 7 -11.05 27.33 -1.07
N VAL A 8 -12.24 26.72 -1.16
CA VAL A 8 -12.73 26.11 -2.39
C VAL A 8 -12.96 27.17 -3.47
N VAL A 9 -13.55 28.30 -3.12
CA VAL A 9 -13.74 29.44 -4.03
C VAL A 9 -12.39 29.96 -4.51
N ALA A 10 -11.43 30.19 -3.60
CA ALA A 10 -10.07 30.60 -3.96
C ALA A 10 -9.39 29.59 -4.89
N PHE A 11 -9.54 28.29 -4.64
CA PHE A 11 -9.02 27.23 -5.50
C PHE A 11 -9.67 27.25 -6.90
N VAL A 12 -11.00 27.38 -6.98
CA VAL A 12 -11.71 27.47 -8.26
C VAL A 12 -11.32 28.74 -9.02
N PHE A 13 -11.14 29.87 -8.33
CA PHE A 13 -10.64 31.11 -8.94
C PHE A 13 -9.19 30.99 -9.41
N LEU A 14 -8.31 30.35 -8.65
CA LEU A 14 -6.93 30.08 -9.06
C LEU A 14 -6.88 29.12 -10.26
N ALA A 15 -7.66 28.04 -10.23
CA ALA A 15 -7.79 27.11 -11.33
C ALA A 15 -8.39 27.79 -12.58
N GLY A 16 -9.41 28.61 -12.41
CA GLY A 16 -10.02 29.43 -13.46
C GLY A 16 -9.06 30.48 -14.01
N GLY A 17 -8.27 31.13 -13.15
CA GLY A 17 -7.23 32.09 -13.52
C GLY A 17 -6.10 31.43 -14.30
N LEU A 18 -5.64 30.26 -13.87
CA LEU A 18 -4.69 29.41 -14.61
C LEU A 18 -5.27 28.97 -15.95
N PHE A 19 -6.55 28.61 -16.00
CA PHE A 19 -7.24 28.27 -17.25
C PHE A 19 -7.33 29.48 -18.20
N PHE A 20 -7.63 30.68 -17.69
CA PHE A 20 -7.66 31.91 -18.49
C PHE A 20 -6.28 32.33 -18.97
N LEU A 21 -5.26 32.29 -18.11
CA LEU A 21 -3.86 32.50 -18.47
C LEU A 21 -3.43 31.48 -19.54
N TRP A 22 -3.87 30.23 -19.41
CA TRP A 22 -3.65 29.20 -20.41
C TRP A 22 -4.35 29.51 -21.73
N GLN A 23 -5.64 29.86 -21.73
CA GLN A 23 -6.38 30.29 -22.93
C GLN A 23 -5.74 31.51 -23.60
N TYR A 24 -5.23 32.46 -22.80
CA TYR A 24 -4.49 33.61 -23.28
C TYR A 24 -3.16 33.21 -23.92
N ALA A 25 -2.38 32.33 -23.28
CA ALA A 25 -1.13 31.80 -23.82
C ALA A 25 -1.37 30.96 -25.10
N GLU A 26 -2.43 30.16 -25.14
CA GLU A 26 -2.86 29.39 -26.32
C GLU A 26 -3.21 30.33 -27.48
N LYS A 27 -3.92 31.43 -27.19
CA LYS A 27 -4.33 32.39 -28.22
C LYS A 27 -3.16 33.23 -28.75
N ASN A 28 -2.19 33.58 -27.91
CA ASN A 28 -1.17 34.59 -28.21
C ASN A 28 0.26 34.04 -28.41
N TRP A 29 0.60 32.91 -27.81
CA TRP A 29 1.98 32.37 -27.83
C TRP A 29 2.12 31.06 -28.60
N VAL A 30 1.03 30.36 -28.88
CA VAL A 30 1.06 29.15 -29.72
C VAL A 30 0.97 29.56 -31.20
N PRO A 31 2.00 29.31 -32.03
CA PRO A 31 1.94 29.63 -33.45
C PRO A 31 0.86 28.77 -34.11
N LYS A 32 -0.21 29.41 -34.58
CA LYS A 32 -1.28 28.73 -35.33
C LYS A 32 -0.72 28.33 -36.70
N PRO A 33 -0.93 27.08 -37.16
CA PRO A 33 -0.62 26.75 -38.55
C PRO A 33 -1.47 27.64 -39.45
N ALA A 34 -0.84 28.26 -40.46
CA ALA A 34 -1.53 29.10 -41.42
C ALA A 34 -2.67 28.31 -42.07
N LYS A 35 -3.92 28.79 -41.93
CA LYS A 35 -5.06 28.27 -42.69
C LYS A 35 -4.76 28.52 -44.17
N LYS A 36 -4.49 27.46 -44.93
CA LYS A 36 -4.64 27.50 -46.38
C LYS A 36 -6.11 27.23 -46.66
N ASP A 37 -6.74 28.11 -47.43
CA ASP A 37 -8.09 27.92 -47.96
C ASP A 37 -8.09 26.68 -48.87
N ASP A 38 -8.37 25.52 -48.30
CA ASP A 38 -8.52 24.27 -49.03
C ASP A 38 -9.99 24.15 -49.50
N PRO A 39 -10.27 24.12 -50.81
CA PRO A 39 -11.64 23.97 -51.34
C PRO A 39 -12.37 22.73 -50.78
N ALA A 40 -11.61 21.71 -50.38
CA ALA A 40 -12.13 20.50 -49.76
C ALA A 40 -12.75 20.75 -48.37
N GLU A 41 -12.23 21.68 -47.57
CA GLU A 41 -12.81 22.00 -46.26
C GLU A 41 -14.17 22.70 -46.40
N LYS A 42 -14.33 23.61 -47.36
CA LYS A 42 -15.63 24.25 -47.66
C LYS A 42 -16.68 23.24 -48.14
N PHE A 43 -16.27 22.29 -48.98
CA PHE A 43 -17.15 21.22 -49.44
C PHE A 43 -17.57 20.27 -48.29
N VAL A 44 -16.64 19.93 -47.38
CA VAL A 44 -16.95 19.14 -46.18
C VAL A 44 -17.86 19.91 -45.21
N GLU A 45 -17.71 21.24 -45.12
CA GLU A 45 -18.57 22.09 -44.29
C GLU A 45 -19.98 22.23 -44.88
N GLU A 46 -20.11 22.30 -46.21
CA GLU A 46 -21.39 22.19 -46.92
C GLU A 46 -22.06 20.83 -46.73
N LEU A 47 -21.29 19.73 -46.80
CA LEU A 47 -21.79 18.38 -46.57
C LEU A 47 -22.26 18.18 -45.12
N LYS A 48 -21.56 18.77 -44.14
CA LYS A 48 -21.99 18.76 -42.75
C LYS A 48 -23.27 19.55 -42.53
N LYS A 49 -23.41 20.71 -43.16
CA LYS A 49 -24.67 21.48 -43.12
C LYS A 49 -25.83 20.70 -43.73
N LYS A 50 -25.62 20.03 -44.86
CA LYS A 50 -26.63 19.15 -45.47
C LYS A 50 -26.98 17.96 -44.56
N ALA A 51 -26.00 17.33 -43.93
CA ALA A 51 -26.23 16.22 -43.01
C ALA A 51 -26.97 16.66 -41.73
N GLU A 52 -26.71 17.87 -41.21
CA GLU A 52 -27.46 18.44 -40.09
C GLU A 52 -28.90 18.82 -40.46
N GLU A 53 -29.13 19.31 -41.68
CA GLU A 53 -30.49 19.54 -42.21
C GLU A 53 -31.25 18.22 -42.40
N GLU A 54 -30.64 17.19 -42.96
CA GLU A 54 -31.25 15.86 -43.11
C GLU A 54 -31.52 15.19 -41.75
N ALA A 55 -30.64 15.36 -40.76
CA ALA A 55 -30.84 14.85 -39.41
C ALA A 55 -32.01 15.55 -38.68
N LYS A 56 -32.20 16.86 -38.89
CA LYS A 56 -33.36 17.62 -38.38
C LYS A 56 -34.67 17.16 -39.03
N LEU A 57 -34.66 16.95 -40.35
CA LEU A 57 -35.82 16.42 -41.09
C LEU A 57 -36.18 14.99 -40.64
N ALA A 58 -35.18 14.16 -40.32
CA ALA A 58 -35.39 12.81 -39.80
C ALA A 58 -35.92 12.78 -38.36
N THR A 59 -35.56 13.75 -37.52
CA THR A 59 -36.09 13.86 -36.16
C THR A 59 -37.54 14.35 -36.13
N GLU A 60 -37.92 15.29 -37.00
CA GLU A 60 -39.32 15.69 -37.19
C GLU A 60 -40.19 14.56 -37.77
N ALA A 61 -39.63 13.71 -38.64
CA ALA A 61 -40.33 12.53 -39.17
C ALA A 61 -40.51 11.41 -38.11
N ALA A 62 -39.58 11.30 -37.16
CA ALA A 62 -39.64 10.32 -36.06
C ALA A 62 -40.66 10.72 -34.98
N GLU A 63 -40.80 12.02 -34.68
CA GLU A 63 -41.85 12.51 -33.76
C GLU A 63 -43.27 12.31 -34.34
N LYS A 64 -43.46 12.48 -35.65
CA LYS A 64 -44.74 12.18 -36.31
C LYS A 64 -45.12 10.69 -36.31
N LYS A 65 -44.14 9.77 -36.29
CA LYS A 65 -44.40 8.32 -36.15
C LYS A 65 -44.70 7.90 -34.70
N ARG A 66 -44.15 8.61 -33.71
CA ARG A 66 -44.39 8.30 -32.29
C ARG A 66 -45.77 8.72 -31.80
N ALA A 67 -46.37 9.75 -32.42
CA ALA A 67 -47.74 10.20 -32.16
C ALA A 67 -48.84 9.28 -32.77
N ALA A 68 -48.50 8.39 -33.70
CA ALA A 68 -49.45 7.46 -34.33
C ALA A 68 -49.48 6.06 -33.69
N GLN A 69 -48.65 5.80 -32.67
CA GLN A 69 -48.53 4.49 -32.02
C GLN A 69 -49.00 4.48 -30.56
N THR A 70 -49.61 5.58 -30.10
CA THR A 70 -50.18 5.76 -28.76
C THR A 70 -51.72 5.74 -28.77
N SER A 71 -52.31 4.95 -29.67
CA SER A 71 -53.77 4.72 -29.73
C SER A 71 -54.09 3.29 -30.16
N LEU A 72 -53.47 2.28 -29.53
CA LEU A 72 -53.92 0.89 -29.63
C LEU A 72 -53.31 0.05 -28.50
N THR A 73 -53.84 0.18 -27.28
CA THR A 73 -53.77 -0.83 -26.19
C THR A 73 -54.56 -0.30 -24.99
N ALA A 74 -55.88 -0.23 -25.17
CA ALA A 74 -56.84 -0.07 -24.08
C ALA A 74 -58.11 -0.85 -24.45
N ALA A 75 -58.25 -2.08 -23.94
CA ALA A 75 -59.51 -2.73 -23.55
C ALA A 75 -59.34 -4.26 -23.36
N GLY A 76 -59.88 -4.78 -22.23
CA GLY A 76 -60.11 -6.21 -21.92
C GLY A 76 -59.34 -6.70 -20.68
N SER A 77 -59.73 -6.43 -19.43
CA SER A 77 -60.92 -6.91 -18.66
C SER A 77 -60.95 -8.44 -18.51
N GLY A 78 -61.08 -9.08 -17.33
CA GLY A 78 -61.30 -8.62 -15.95
C GLY A 78 -61.43 -9.81 -14.95
N LEU A 79 -61.64 -9.47 -13.66
CA LEU A 79 -62.18 -10.22 -12.49
C LEU A 79 -61.59 -11.61 -12.12
N VAL A 80 -61.29 -11.98 -10.87
CA VAL A 80 -62.16 -12.11 -9.66
C VAL A 80 -61.30 -12.14 -8.37
N VAL A 81 -61.85 -11.63 -7.26
CA VAL A 81 -61.36 -11.68 -5.87
C VAL A 81 -61.72 -13.01 -5.18
N ALA A 82 -60.79 -13.64 -4.44
CA ALA A 82 -61.11 -14.48 -3.27
C ALA A 82 -59.86 -14.78 -2.40
N GLY A 83 -59.98 -14.55 -1.09
CA GLY A 83 -59.47 -15.48 -0.07
C GLY A 83 -58.11 -15.20 0.59
N ASP A 84 -58.15 -14.61 1.79
CA ASP A 84 -57.10 -14.67 2.81
C ASP A 84 -56.87 -16.10 3.32
N LEU A 85 -55.60 -16.55 3.38
CA LEU A 85 -55.14 -17.66 4.20
C LEU A 85 -53.74 -17.36 4.78
N PRO A 86 -53.44 -17.78 6.03
CA PRO A 86 -52.34 -17.25 6.83
C PRO A 86 -50.96 -17.85 6.45
N LYS A 87 -49.92 -17.01 6.52
CA LYS A 87 -48.52 -17.42 6.39
C LYS A 87 -48.02 -18.06 7.70
N PRO A 88 -47.31 -19.20 7.67
CA PRO A 88 -46.79 -19.85 8.89
C PRO A 88 -45.60 -19.07 9.48
N LYS A 89 -45.57 -19.00 10.82
CA LYS A 89 -44.45 -18.49 11.63
C LYS A 89 -43.20 -19.37 11.43
N PRO A 90 -41.98 -18.80 11.42
CA PRO A 90 -40.75 -19.60 11.51
C PRO A 90 -40.65 -20.27 12.90
N PRO A 91 -40.10 -21.50 13.00
CA PRO A 91 -39.97 -22.20 14.26
C PRO A 91 -38.88 -21.57 15.16
N GLU A 92 -39.18 -21.48 16.45
CA GLU A 92 -38.20 -21.11 17.49
C GLU A 92 -37.11 -22.20 17.62
N PRO A 93 -35.84 -21.82 17.86
CA PRO A 93 -34.77 -22.78 18.09
C PRO A 93 -34.93 -23.50 19.43
N PRO A 94 -34.56 -24.80 19.53
CA PRO A 94 -34.72 -25.57 20.76
C PRO A 94 -33.81 -25.05 21.87
N LYS A 95 -34.37 -24.89 23.07
CA LYS A 95 -33.63 -24.62 24.31
C LYS A 95 -32.75 -25.83 24.64
N VAL A 96 -31.44 -25.70 24.45
CA VAL A 96 -30.44 -26.65 24.95
C VAL A 96 -30.10 -26.26 26.40
N ALA A 97 -30.36 -27.17 27.33
CA ALA A 97 -29.99 -27.02 28.73
C ALA A 97 -28.46 -27.06 28.90
N ALA A 98 -27.94 -26.20 29.78
CA ALA A 98 -26.53 -26.21 30.16
C ALA A 98 -26.14 -27.52 30.86
N PRO A 99 -24.92 -28.05 30.63
CA PRO A 99 -24.44 -29.22 31.35
C PRO A 99 -24.21 -28.87 32.83
N LYS A 100 -24.77 -29.69 33.72
CA LYS A 100 -24.50 -29.63 35.16
C LYS A 100 -23.05 -30.06 35.42
N LEU A 101 -22.21 -29.14 35.92
CA LEU A 101 -20.94 -29.51 36.55
C LEU A 101 -21.24 -30.21 37.88
N ALA A 102 -20.73 -31.42 38.02
CA ALA A 102 -20.81 -32.21 39.23
C ALA A 102 -19.77 -31.74 40.26
N GLY A 103 -20.25 -31.43 41.47
CA GLY A 103 -19.61 -31.66 42.77
C GLY A 103 -18.14 -31.25 42.94
N ILE A 104 -17.89 -30.00 43.33
CA ILE A 104 -16.73 -29.62 44.16
C ILE A 104 -17.26 -28.69 45.26
N ASP A 105 -16.94 -29.01 46.51
CA ASP A 105 -17.38 -28.27 47.70
C ASP A 105 -16.74 -26.86 47.74
N PRO A 106 -17.52 -25.76 47.71
CA PRO A 106 -17.00 -24.39 47.67
C PRO A 106 -16.17 -23.98 48.90
N ARG A 107 -16.29 -24.72 50.01
CA ARG A 107 -15.57 -24.39 51.26
C ARG A 107 -14.12 -24.86 51.26
N VAL A 108 -13.82 -25.94 50.55
CA VAL A 108 -12.44 -26.47 50.43
C VAL A 108 -11.59 -25.62 49.47
N LEU A 109 -12.21 -24.93 48.52
CA LEU A 109 -11.55 -23.97 47.64
C LEU A 109 -11.22 -22.66 48.36
N GLY A 110 -12.00 -22.28 49.39
CA GLY A 110 -11.82 -21.03 50.13
C GLY A 110 -10.60 -21.02 51.03
N GLU A 111 -10.32 -22.12 51.74
CA GLU A 111 -9.25 -22.16 52.74
C GLU A 111 -7.83 -22.34 52.15
N ALA A 112 -7.72 -23.01 51.00
CA ALA A 112 -6.43 -23.16 50.30
C ALA A 112 -6.01 -21.89 49.53
N ILE A 113 -6.96 -21.01 49.20
CA ILE A 113 -6.67 -19.74 48.52
C ILE A 113 -6.21 -18.67 49.53
N THR A 114 -6.65 -18.73 50.79
CA THR A 114 -6.35 -17.67 51.78
C THR A 114 -4.88 -17.58 52.24
N SER A 115 -4.06 -18.62 52.08
CA SER A 115 -2.64 -18.57 52.49
C SER A 115 -1.66 -18.18 51.36
N SER A 116 -2.15 -18.02 50.12
CA SER A 116 -1.33 -17.60 48.96
C SER A 116 -1.62 -16.17 48.46
N ILE A 117 -2.54 -15.44 49.11
CA ILE A 117 -2.80 -14.01 48.87
C ILE A 117 -1.78 -13.14 49.64
N LEU A 118 -0.49 -13.41 49.43
CA LEU A 118 0.56 -12.46 49.82
C LEU A 118 0.98 -11.71 48.56
N ASP A 119 0.75 -10.39 48.57
CA ASP A 119 1.17 -9.33 47.61
C ASP A 119 0.28 -8.88 46.43
N TYR A 120 -0.95 -9.40 46.24
CA TYR A 120 -1.86 -8.91 45.17
C TYR A 120 -2.58 -7.58 45.48
N THR A 121 -2.35 -6.95 46.64
CA THR A 121 -3.11 -5.78 47.11
C THR A 121 -2.40 -4.42 46.93
N ALA A 122 -1.14 -4.41 46.49
CA ALA A 122 -0.41 -3.17 46.26
C ALA A 122 -0.82 -2.54 44.92
N ARG A 123 -1.36 -1.32 44.96
CA ARG A 123 -1.69 -0.56 43.74
C ARG A 123 -0.40 -0.17 43.00
N PRO A 124 -0.39 -0.24 41.66
CA PRO A 124 0.79 0.13 40.90
C PRO A 124 1.12 1.62 41.07
N THR A 125 2.41 1.94 41.01
CA THR A 125 2.90 3.32 40.99
C THR A 125 3.46 3.64 39.61
N LEU A 126 3.06 4.77 39.05
CA LEU A 126 3.55 5.29 37.78
C LEU A 126 4.73 6.26 38.02
N ILE A 127 5.80 6.10 37.27
CA ILE A 127 7.04 6.87 37.41
C ILE A 127 7.36 7.51 36.06
N ALA A 128 7.61 8.81 36.04
CA ALA A 128 7.91 9.52 34.82
C ALA A 128 9.34 9.26 34.34
N LEU A 129 9.52 9.12 33.04
CA LEU A 129 10.83 9.08 32.39
C LEU A 129 10.81 10.08 31.21
N GLY A 130 11.67 11.09 31.26
CA GLY A 130 11.71 12.21 30.32
C GLY A 130 10.75 13.35 30.67
N THR A 131 10.89 14.47 29.97
CA THR A 131 10.07 15.68 30.11
C THR A 131 9.49 16.11 28.75
N ASP A 132 8.67 17.16 28.69
CA ASP A 132 8.09 17.65 27.43
C ASP A 132 9.13 18.21 26.44
N LYS A 133 10.37 18.45 26.89
CA LYS A 133 11.50 18.82 26.04
C LYS A 133 12.08 17.63 25.28
N PHE A 134 11.89 16.42 25.80
CA PHE A 134 12.45 15.20 25.23
C PHE A 134 11.70 14.81 23.95
N TYR A 135 12.35 14.05 23.08
CA TYR A 135 11.70 13.52 21.87
C TYR A 135 10.78 12.34 22.18
N ASN A 136 10.99 11.69 23.32
CA ASN A 136 10.22 10.58 23.84
C ASN A 136 9.98 10.80 25.34
N ARG A 137 8.82 10.37 25.85
CA ARG A 137 8.46 10.37 27.27
C ARG A 137 7.76 9.06 27.59
N ALA A 138 8.06 8.47 28.73
CA ALA A 138 7.39 7.27 29.20
C ALA A 138 6.85 7.41 30.62
N LEU A 139 5.76 6.71 30.90
CA LEU A 139 5.34 6.40 32.25
C LEU A 139 5.67 4.93 32.51
N LEU A 140 6.64 4.69 33.37
CA LEU A 140 7.01 3.36 33.86
C LEU A 140 6.04 2.94 34.97
N THR A 141 5.84 1.64 35.15
CA THR A 141 4.97 1.12 36.20
C THR A 141 5.71 0.11 37.06
N THR A 142 5.44 0.13 38.38
CA THR A 142 5.94 -0.91 39.29
C THR A 142 5.40 -2.29 38.93
N GLN A 143 4.22 -2.38 38.30
CA GLN A 143 3.64 -3.64 37.85
C GLN A 143 4.48 -4.21 36.70
N GLY A 144 5.12 -5.36 36.95
CA GLY A 144 6.01 -6.01 36.00
C GLY A 144 7.29 -5.24 35.66
N GLY A 145 7.57 -4.14 36.37
CA GLY A 145 8.64 -3.19 36.05
C GLY A 145 8.57 -2.74 34.60
N GLY A 146 7.35 -2.57 34.05
CA GLY A 146 7.10 -2.35 32.64
C GLY A 146 6.93 -0.88 32.26
N VAL A 147 6.51 -0.64 31.02
CA VAL A 147 6.15 0.68 30.52
C VAL A 147 4.63 0.74 30.36
N GLN A 148 3.98 1.65 31.09
CA GLN A 148 2.54 1.86 30.99
C GLN A 148 2.20 2.70 29.77
N GLN A 149 2.91 3.81 29.55
CA GLN A 149 2.59 4.78 28.49
C GLN A 149 3.87 5.24 27.79
N ILE A 150 3.79 5.49 26.48
CA ILE A 150 4.83 6.11 25.66
C ILE A 150 4.21 7.22 24.83
N VAL A 151 4.77 8.42 24.96
CA VAL A 151 4.33 9.63 24.28
C VAL A 151 5.49 10.20 23.47
N LEU A 152 5.23 10.60 22.23
CA LEU A 152 6.19 11.31 21.38
C LEU A 152 5.75 12.78 21.27
N PRO A 153 6.33 13.70 22.07
CA PRO A 153 5.85 15.09 22.15
C PRO A 153 5.98 15.88 20.84
N LYS A 154 6.88 15.44 19.95
CA LYS A 154 7.18 16.11 18.69
C LYS A 154 6.23 15.76 17.54
N PHE A 155 5.32 14.81 17.76
CA PHE A 155 4.31 14.40 16.78
C PHE A 155 2.91 14.67 17.32
N GLY A 156 2.00 15.18 16.49
CA GLY A 156 0.60 15.38 16.88
C GLY A 156 -0.19 14.06 16.89
N GLN A 157 -1.21 13.96 17.74
CA GLN A 157 -2.16 12.84 17.76
C GLN A 157 -3.19 12.98 16.63
N ALA A 158 -3.50 11.86 15.98
CA ALA A 158 -4.60 11.77 15.02
C ALA A 158 -5.80 11.02 15.62
N ASP A 159 -7.01 11.41 15.21
CA ASP A 159 -8.25 10.72 15.55
C ASP A 159 -8.50 9.51 14.62
N ARG A 160 -9.60 8.76 14.88
CA ARG A 160 -10.02 7.61 14.07
C ARG A 160 -10.31 7.96 12.61
N LEU A 161 -10.62 9.23 12.33
CA LEU A 161 -10.87 9.73 10.98
C LEU A 161 -9.59 10.21 10.27
N GLY A 162 -8.45 10.26 10.97
CA GLY A 162 -7.16 10.72 10.44
C GLY A 162 -6.94 12.23 10.54
N ARG A 163 -7.70 12.93 11.39
CA ARG A 163 -7.61 14.38 11.62
C ARG A 163 -6.81 14.68 12.88
N GLU A 164 -6.22 15.86 12.93
CA GLU A 164 -5.44 16.30 14.08
C GLU A 164 -6.32 16.53 15.31
N VAL A 165 -5.88 16.00 16.45
CA VAL A 165 -6.52 16.24 17.74
C VAL A 165 -5.93 17.50 18.38
N LYS A 166 -6.79 18.49 18.61
CA LYS A 166 -6.44 19.72 19.33
C LYS A 166 -6.85 19.64 20.79
N ARG A 167 -6.03 20.19 21.67
CA ARG A 167 -6.37 20.37 23.09
C ARG A 167 -7.60 21.28 23.20
N LYS A 168 -8.47 21.04 24.16
CA LYS A 168 -9.66 21.86 24.40
C LYS A 168 -9.43 22.85 25.54
N ASP A 169 -10.08 24.01 25.46
CA ASP A 169 -10.18 24.95 26.58
C ASP A 169 -11.21 24.46 27.61
N ASP A 170 -11.32 25.15 28.75
CA ASP A 170 -12.29 24.84 29.82
C ASP A 170 -13.76 24.86 29.34
N ASN A 171 -14.03 25.53 28.22
CA ASN A 171 -15.34 25.61 27.59
C ASN A 171 -15.57 24.51 26.54
N GLY A 172 -14.61 23.59 26.35
CA GLY A 172 -14.67 22.47 25.41
C GLY A 172 -14.37 22.84 23.95
N ASN A 173 -13.92 24.07 23.66
CA ASN A 173 -13.55 24.50 22.31
C ASN A 173 -12.11 24.09 21.98
N PRO A 174 -11.83 23.69 20.72
CA PRO A 174 -10.48 23.34 20.30
C PRO A 174 -9.57 24.58 20.30
N THR A 175 -8.43 24.45 20.96
CA THR A 175 -7.33 25.42 20.98
C THR A 175 -6.42 25.24 19.76
N LYS A 176 -5.39 26.09 19.64
CA LYS A 176 -4.35 25.92 18.61
C LYS A 176 -3.34 24.83 18.95
N GLU A 177 -3.27 24.42 20.21
CA GLU A 177 -2.30 23.43 20.70
C GLU A 177 -2.72 22.02 20.29
N SER A 178 -1.77 21.27 19.74
CA SER A 178 -1.98 19.88 19.36
C SER A 178 -1.72 18.95 20.53
N VAL A 179 -2.52 17.90 20.64
CA VAL A 179 -2.24 16.81 21.59
C VAL A 179 -1.04 16.01 21.06
N PRO A 180 -0.05 15.68 21.90
CA PRO A 180 1.09 14.87 21.46
C PRO A 180 0.67 13.44 21.15
N LEU A 181 1.46 12.72 20.35
CA LEU A 181 1.17 11.35 19.96
C LEU A 181 1.36 10.39 21.13
N TYR A 182 0.28 9.71 21.54
CA TYR A 182 0.31 8.61 22.48
C TYR A 182 0.56 7.31 21.72
N LEU A 183 1.83 6.98 21.49
CA LEU A 183 2.23 5.78 20.74
C LEU A 183 1.85 4.49 21.49
N VAL A 184 2.00 4.50 22.82
CA VAL A 184 1.43 3.49 23.72
C VAL A 184 0.54 4.25 24.70
N PRO A 185 -0.81 4.19 24.57
CA PRO A 185 -1.72 5.02 25.37
C PRO A 185 -1.74 4.70 26.87
N GLY A 186 -1.50 3.43 27.23
CA GLY A 186 -1.49 2.95 28.61
C GLY A 186 -2.85 2.77 29.27
N ILE A 187 -3.94 2.99 28.56
CA ILE A 187 -5.31 2.73 29.00
C ILE A 187 -6.00 1.77 28.06
N THR A 188 -6.97 1.03 28.58
CA THR A 188 -7.80 0.15 27.74
C THR A 188 -8.74 0.99 26.90
N HIS A 189 -8.64 0.87 25.58
CA HIS A 189 -9.52 1.58 24.64
C HIS A 189 -10.61 0.63 24.11
N THR A 190 -11.86 0.88 24.49
CA THR A 190 -13.03 0.24 23.86
C THR A 190 -13.38 0.99 22.58
N ARG A 191 -13.53 0.27 21.46
CA ARG A 191 -13.97 0.90 20.22
C ARG A 191 -15.47 1.05 20.25
N ALA A 192 -15.92 2.21 19.81
CA ALA A 192 -17.32 2.50 19.79
C ALA A 192 -17.84 2.48 18.35
N LYS A 193 -19.17 2.39 18.24
CA LYS A 193 -19.85 2.07 16.98
C LYS A 193 -19.74 3.18 15.94
N GLN A 194 -19.60 4.44 16.36
CA GLN A 194 -19.48 5.57 15.45
C GLN A 194 -18.00 5.89 15.20
N LEU A 195 -17.67 6.23 13.96
CA LEU A 195 -16.31 6.66 13.60
C LEU A 195 -16.04 8.08 14.08
N ARG A 196 -17.06 8.95 14.07
CA ARG A 196 -16.96 10.35 14.48
C ARG A 196 -17.15 10.50 15.98
N GLU A 197 -16.29 9.83 16.72
CA GLU A 197 -16.23 10.01 18.16
C GLU A 197 -15.07 10.90 18.56
N GLU A 198 -15.24 11.56 19.71
CA GLU A 198 -14.22 12.42 20.24
C GLU A 198 -13.05 11.59 20.77
N TYR A 199 -11.83 11.97 20.40
CA TYR A 199 -10.65 11.35 20.95
C TYR A 199 -10.51 11.71 22.44
N HIS A 200 -10.50 10.69 23.29
CA HIS A 200 -10.26 10.87 24.72
C HIS A 200 -8.75 10.79 25.00
N VAL A 201 -8.18 11.90 25.48
CA VAL A 201 -6.76 11.95 25.84
C VAL A 201 -6.53 11.11 27.10
N PRO A 202 -5.58 10.16 27.10
CA PRO A 202 -5.26 9.38 28.29
C PRO A 202 -4.77 10.29 29.44
N ASP A 203 -5.54 10.34 30.52
CA ASP A 203 -5.21 11.12 31.73
C ASP A 203 -4.44 10.26 32.74
N LEU A 204 -3.20 9.91 32.39
CA LEU A 204 -2.29 9.21 33.28
C LEU A 204 -1.28 10.19 33.87
N VAL A 205 -1.23 10.24 35.20
CA VAL A 205 -0.29 11.08 35.96
C VAL A 205 0.68 10.22 36.77
N PRO A 206 1.94 10.66 36.96
CA PRO A 206 2.88 9.98 37.86
C PRO A 206 2.34 9.91 39.29
N GLY A 207 2.67 8.83 39.99
CA GLY A 207 2.24 8.57 41.37
C GLY A 207 1.47 7.27 41.52
N LYS A 208 0.93 7.05 42.74
CA LYS A 208 0.14 5.86 43.05
C LYS A 208 -1.20 5.91 42.34
N VAL A 209 -1.52 4.88 41.56
CA VAL A 209 -2.78 4.80 40.82
C VAL A 209 -3.93 4.53 41.81
N ALA A 210 -4.95 5.38 41.80
CA ALA A 210 -6.11 5.23 42.68
C ALA A 210 -7.01 4.07 42.24
N ASP A 211 -7.31 3.99 40.93
CA ASP A 211 -8.11 2.93 40.31
C ASP A 211 -7.36 2.34 39.10
N PRO A 212 -6.84 1.10 39.21
CA PRO A 212 -6.13 0.46 38.11
C PRO A 212 -7.06 -0.17 37.06
N SER A 213 -8.38 -0.16 37.23
CA SER A 213 -9.32 -0.86 36.32
C SER A 213 -9.30 -0.35 34.88
N GLY A 214 -8.98 0.93 34.68
CA GLY A 214 -8.84 1.55 33.36
C GLY A 214 -7.48 1.34 32.69
N LEU A 215 -6.48 0.81 33.40
CA LEU A 215 -5.14 0.60 32.85
C LEU A 215 -5.12 -0.59 31.89
N ALA A 216 -4.43 -0.41 30.76
CA ALA A 216 -4.07 -1.53 29.91
C ALA A 216 -2.95 -2.36 30.56
N GLU A 217 -2.76 -3.60 30.10
CA GLU A 217 -1.59 -4.38 30.50
C GLU A 217 -0.29 -3.64 30.14
N PRO A 218 0.71 -3.58 31.04
CA PRO A 218 1.95 -2.87 30.75
C PRO A 218 2.74 -3.52 29.60
N SER A 219 3.40 -2.67 28.82
CA SER A 219 4.33 -3.05 27.76
C SER A 219 5.71 -3.40 28.33
N TYR A 220 6.50 -4.19 27.59
CA TYR A 220 7.88 -4.54 27.97
C TYR A 220 8.00 -5.22 29.34
N THR A 221 7.00 -6.02 29.70
CA THR A 221 6.96 -6.83 30.92
C THR A 221 7.77 -8.12 30.76
N VAL A 222 8.38 -8.55 31.86
CA VAL A 222 9.17 -9.79 31.91
C VAL A 222 8.32 -10.90 32.51
N PHE A 223 8.32 -12.05 31.85
CA PHE A 223 7.73 -13.29 32.32
C PHE A 223 8.83 -14.34 32.49
N HIS A 224 8.60 -15.36 33.31
CA HIS A 224 9.53 -16.49 33.44
C HIS A 224 8.83 -17.79 33.11
N TYR A 225 9.58 -18.83 32.76
CA TYR A 225 9.00 -20.16 32.57
C TYR A 225 9.18 -21.01 33.84
N PRO A 226 8.14 -21.75 34.28
CA PRO A 226 8.25 -22.65 35.43
C PRO A 226 9.39 -23.66 35.25
N THR A 227 9.45 -24.27 34.06
CA THR A 227 10.61 -25.03 33.60
C THR A 227 11.02 -24.52 32.21
N PRO A 228 12.30 -24.59 31.82
CA PRO A 228 12.73 -24.07 30.51
C PRO A 228 11.99 -24.66 29.30
N ASP A 229 11.46 -25.88 29.44
CA ASP A 229 10.75 -26.62 28.40
C ASP A 229 9.23 -26.39 28.39
N ASP A 230 8.69 -25.62 29.35
CA ASP A 230 7.27 -25.33 29.39
C ASP A 230 6.80 -24.50 28.20
N LYS A 231 5.58 -24.79 27.75
CA LYS A 231 4.98 -24.11 26.60
C LYS A 231 4.55 -22.68 26.91
N ASN A 232 4.11 -22.44 28.14
CA ASN A 232 3.55 -21.16 28.57
C ASN A 232 4.39 -20.57 29.70
N PRO A 233 4.69 -19.26 29.64
CA PRO A 233 5.35 -18.59 30.74
C PRO A 233 4.38 -18.35 31.90
N ASP A 234 4.93 -18.26 33.10
CA ASP A 234 4.26 -17.86 34.32
C ASP A 234 4.09 -16.32 34.38
N PRO A 235 2.87 -15.83 34.71
CA PRO A 235 2.56 -14.41 34.73
C PRO A 235 3.17 -13.63 35.90
N PHE A 236 3.66 -14.30 36.96
CA PHE A 236 4.02 -13.67 38.24
C PHE A 236 4.95 -12.47 38.10
N LEU A 237 6.04 -12.58 37.34
CA LEU A 237 6.97 -11.45 37.16
C LEU A 237 6.34 -10.28 36.41
N GLY A 238 5.33 -10.51 35.56
CA GLY A 238 4.63 -9.49 34.80
C GLY A 238 3.48 -8.84 35.57
N THR A 239 2.89 -9.53 36.55
CA THR A 239 1.76 -9.03 37.36
C THR A 239 2.18 -8.50 38.73
N ALA A 240 3.31 -8.97 39.28
CA ALA A 240 3.82 -8.52 40.57
C ALA A 240 4.33 -7.07 40.52
N ASN A 241 4.26 -6.38 41.65
CA ASN A 241 4.94 -5.09 41.81
C ASN A 241 6.43 -5.29 42.11
N TRP A 242 7.24 -4.52 41.39
CA TRP A 242 8.69 -4.42 41.53
C TRP A 242 9.05 -3.24 42.43
N THR A 243 10.16 -3.38 43.15
CA THR A 243 10.68 -2.29 43.99
C THR A 243 11.48 -1.32 43.13
N VAL A 244 11.39 -0.03 43.42
CA VAL A 244 12.22 0.98 42.76
C VAL A 244 13.51 1.12 43.57
N ALA A 245 14.64 0.78 42.97
CA ALA A 245 15.94 0.83 43.61
C ALA A 245 16.60 2.21 43.51
N SER A 246 16.41 2.92 42.38
CA SER A 246 16.91 4.28 42.20
C SER A 246 16.14 5.02 41.10
N GLU A 247 16.01 6.33 41.26
CA GLU A 247 15.44 7.27 40.28
C GLU A 247 16.40 8.45 40.12
N GLU A 248 16.81 8.75 38.88
CA GLU A 248 17.70 9.85 38.54
C GLU A 248 17.03 10.69 37.44
N HIS A 249 16.69 11.93 37.75
CA HIS A 249 16.03 12.88 36.85
C HIS A 249 16.78 14.22 36.83
N PRO A 250 17.98 14.26 36.22
CA PRO A 250 18.71 15.51 36.08
C PRO A 250 17.93 16.49 35.19
N ASP A 251 18.00 17.78 35.49
CA ASP A 251 17.34 18.83 34.67
C ASP A 251 17.88 18.85 33.23
N GLU A 252 19.17 18.53 33.07
CA GLU A 252 19.87 18.36 31.80
C GLU A 252 20.62 17.01 31.81
N GLY A 253 20.32 16.15 30.83
CA GLY A 253 20.97 14.86 30.68
C GLY A 253 19.98 13.69 30.63
N ASP A 254 20.51 12.50 30.85
CA ASP A 254 19.76 11.26 30.71
C ASP A 254 18.97 10.96 31.98
N HIS A 255 17.69 10.64 31.83
CA HIS A 255 16.89 10.14 32.94
C HIS A 255 17.13 8.64 33.10
N LYS A 256 17.10 8.16 34.34
CA LYS A 256 17.30 6.74 34.66
C LYS A 256 16.40 6.27 35.81
N VAL A 257 15.82 5.09 35.66
CA VAL A 257 15.01 4.44 36.70
C VAL A 257 15.38 2.96 36.77
N VAL A 258 15.57 2.46 37.99
CA VAL A 258 15.98 1.07 38.25
C VAL A 258 14.92 0.35 39.05
N PHE A 259 14.40 -0.75 38.50
CA PHE A 259 13.49 -1.66 39.19
C PHE A 259 14.23 -2.93 39.61
N GLU A 260 13.85 -3.50 40.76
CA GLU A 260 14.35 -4.77 41.26
C GLU A 260 13.19 -5.70 41.65
N LYS A 261 13.36 -7.00 41.40
CA LYS A 261 12.48 -8.04 41.91
C LYS A 261 13.25 -9.33 42.13
N GLU A 262 12.99 -9.96 43.26
CA GLU A 262 13.55 -11.27 43.59
C GLU A 262 12.51 -12.36 43.32
N LEU A 263 12.97 -13.43 42.68
CA LEU A 263 12.21 -14.65 42.44
C LEU A 263 12.78 -15.72 43.37
N GLY A 264 11.96 -16.17 44.31
CA GLY A 264 12.32 -17.14 45.35
C GLY A 264 12.49 -18.57 44.84
N ASP A 265 12.20 -19.54 45.72
CA ASP A 265 12.25 -20.97 45.37
C ASP A 265 11.36 -21.27 44.15
N PRO A 266 11.82 -22.07 43.16
CA PRO A 266 13.10 -22.80 43.06
C PRO A 266 14.26 -22.06 42.37
N TYR A 267 14.06 -20.79 41.97
CA TYR A 267 15.02 -20.07 41.12
C TYR A 267 16.09 -19.32 41.91
N PHE A 268 15.73 -18.66 43.01
CA PHE A 268 16.65 -17.81 43.77
C PHE A 268 17.41 -16.84 42.86
N VAL A 269 16.69 -16.04 42.08
CA VAL A 269 17.29 -15.05 41.15
C VAL A 269 16.81 -13.65 41.48
N LYS A 270 17.71 -12.68 41.39
CA LYS A 270 17.38 -11.26 41.43
C LYS A 270 17.41 -10.70 40.03
N LEU A 271 16.29 -10.12 39.60
CA LEU A 271 16.19 -9.40 38.34
C LEU A 271 16.24 -7.90 38.62
N ARG A 272 17.04 -7.19 37.82
CA ARG A 272 17.07 -5.74 37.81
C ARG A 272 16.81 -5.22 36.40
N LYS A 273 15.90 -4.26 36.28
CA LYS A 273 15.60 -3.56 35.02
C LYS A 273 16.01 -2.10 35.15
N THR A 274 16.94 -1.68 34.32
CA THR A 274 17.41 -0.28 34.27
C THR A 274 16.89 0.35 32.99
N TYR A 275 16.03 1.35 33.12
CA TYR A 275 15.54 2.18 32.04
C TYR A 275 16.37 3.44 31.95
N THR A 276 16.80 3.82 30.75
CA THR A 276 17.52 5.07 30.47
C THR A 276 16.90 5.79 29.29
N LEU A 277 16.86 7.13 29.34
CA LEU A 277 16.29 7.93 28.26
C LEU A 277 17.07 9.23 28.10
N GLY A 278 17.64 9.44 26.92
CA GLY A 278 18.29 10.69 26.54
C GLY A 278 17.31 11.73 25.96
N PRO A 279 17.60 13.05 26.06
CA PRO A 279 16.72 14.12 25.58
C PRO A 279 16.35 14.06 24.10
N LYS A 280 17.28 13.59 23.25
CA LYS A 280 17.14 13.57 21.79
C LYS A 280 16.94 12.17 21.21
N ASP A 281 16.63 11.21 22.08
CA ASP A 281 16.51 9.82 21.70
C ASP A 281 15.05 9.45 21.41
N TYR A 282 14.83 8.78 20.28
CA TYR A 282 13.57 8.08 19.98
C TYR A 282 13.56 6.66 20.53
N HIS A 283 14.45 6.35 21.47
CA HIS A 283 14.52 5.05 22.10
C HIS A 283 14.60 5.19 23.62
N ILE A 284 14.16 4.14 24.31
CA ILE A 284 14.40 3.98 25.74
C ILE A 284 15.41 2.83 25.86
N GLY A 285 16.55 3.07 26.48
CA GLY A 285 17.49 2.00 26.82
C GLY A 285 16.89 1.12 27.91
N LEU A 286 16.97 -0.20 27.74
CA LEU A 286 16.55 -1.19 28.73
C LEU A 286 17.69 -2.17 28.96
N ARG A 287 18.21 -2.21 30.17
CA ARG A 287 19.12 -3.27 30.62
C ARG A 287 18.42 -4.20 31.58
N VAL A 288 18.52 -5.49 31.32
CA VAL A 288 17.99 -6.56 32.18
C VAL A 288 19.18 -7.33 32.75
N GLU A 289 19.46 -7.12 34.02
CA GLU A 289 20.48 -7.84 34.78
C GLU A 289 19.81 -8.99 35.55
N ILE A 290 20.41 -10.17 35.47
CA ILE A 290 19.94 -11.37 36.17
C ILE A 290 21.11 -11.89 37.01
N GLU A 291 20.91 -11.93 38.32
CA GLU A 291 21.88 -12.42 39.30
C GLU A 291 21.34 -13.65 40.02
N LYS A 292 22.15 -14.72 40.09
CA LYS A 292 21.79 -15.91 40.86
C LYS A 292 22.14 -15.70 42.33
N LEU A 293 21.15 -15.76 43.21
CA LEU A 293 21.34 -15.67 44.66
C LEU A 293 21.75 -17.03 45.25
N SER A 294 22.45 -16.99 46.39
CA SER A 294 22.73 -18.19 47.17
C SER A 294 21.43 -18.71 47.80
N ALA A 295 21.12 -19.99 47.60
CA ALA A 295 19.94 -20.59 48.20
C ALA A 295 20.08 -20.67 49.74
N PRO A 296 19.04 -20.31 50.51
CA PRO A 296 19.07 -20.44 51.97
C PRO A 296 18.98 -21.92 52.39
N GLY A 297 20.02 -22.42 53.07
CA GLY A 297 20.06 -23.79 53.63
C GLY A 297 20.45 -24.90 52.64
N SER A 298 19.96 -26.13 52.85
CA SER A 298 20.19 -27.29 51.99
C SER A 298 19.33 -27.32 50.71
N ALA A 299 18.58 -26.26 50.44
CA ALA A 299 17.80 -26.09 49.22
C ALA A 299 18.74 -25.99 48.02
N LYS A 300 18.75 -27.01 47.16
CA LYS A 300 19.49 -26.95 45.89
C LYS A 300 18.71 -26.06 44.92
N GLY A 301 19.13 -24.81 44.76
CA GLY A 301 18.62 -23.90 43.72
C GLY A 301 18.95 -24.41 42.32
N LYS A 302 18.17 -25.38 41.82
CA LYS A 302 18.37 -26.08 40.54
C LYS A 302 17.62 -25.44 39.36
N GLY A 303 16.84 -24.39 39.57
CA GLY A 303 16.07 -23.77 38.50
C GLY A 303 16.97 -23.12 37.45
N GLN A 304 17.09 -23.75 36.28
CA GLN A 304 17.47 -23.07 35.05
C GLN A 304 16.40 -22.01 34.75
N LEU A 305 16.81 -20.80 34.42
CA LEU A 305 15.89 -19.70 34.16
C LEU A 305 15.71 -19.55 32.65
N ARG A 306 14.46 -19.44 32.20
CA ARG A 306 14.13 -18.88 30.90
C ARG A 306 13.15 -17.75 31.13
N TYR A 307 13.35 -16.62 30.47
CA TYR A 307 12.43 -15.49 30.55
C TYR A 307 11.87 -15.14 29.18
N GLN A 308 10.74 -14.45 29.17
CA GLN A 308 10.13 -13.87 27.99
C GLN A 308 9.90 -12.39 28.22
N LEU A 309 10.29 -11.57 27.24
CA LEU A 309 9.99 -10.14 27.22
C LEU A 309 8.83 -9.90 26.25
N SER A 310 7.81 -9.17 26.69
CA SER A 310 6.73 -8.68 25.81
C SER A 310 7.13 -7.39 25.11
N GLY A 311 6.46 -7.10 24.00
CA GLY A 311 6.61 -5.86 23.25
C GLY A 311 5.64 -4.77 23.71
N PRO A 312 5.45 -3.75 22.85
CA PRO A 312 4.45 -2.71 23.06
C PRO A 312 3.05 -3.20 22.73
N ARG A 313 2.06 -2.50 23.28
CA ARG A 313 0.63 -2.80 23.14
C ARG A 313 -0.15 -1.54 22.80
N GLY A 314 -1.29 -1.69 22.14
CA GLY A 314 -2.26 -0.62 21.97
C GLY A 314 -1.85 0.50 21.02
N LEU A 315 -0.92 0.25 20.08
CA LEU A 315 -0.50 1.27 19.10
C LEU A 315 -1.73 1.86 18.38
N PRO A 316 -1.82 3.19 18.19
CA PRO A 316 -2.99 3.80 17.59
C PRO A 316 -3.14 3.39 16.12
N ILE A 317 -4.39 3.23 15.68
CA ILE A 317 -4.75 3.05 14.27
C ILE A 317 -5.38 4.35 13.80
N GLU A 318 -4.76 4.97 12.81
CA GLU A 318 -5.21 6.26 12.27
C GLU A 318 -5.99 6.05 10.99
N GLY A 319 -7.04 6.84 10.78
CA GLY A 319 -7.76 6.84 9.50
C GLY A 319 -8.47 5.53 9.18
N GLU A 320 -9.22 4.98 10.13
CA GLU A 320 -9.80 3.63 10.08
C GLU A 320 -10.63 3.34 8.81
N TRP A 321 -11.20 4.38 8.19
CA TRP A 321 -12.03 4.25 6.99
C TRP A 321 -11.25 4.18 5.67
N TYR A 322 -10.00 4.64 5.64
CA TYR A 322 -9.17 4.68 4.43
C TYR A 322 -7.85 3.93 4.56
N THR A 323 -7.38 3.64 5.77
CA THR A 323 -6.11 2.95 5.98
C THR A 323 -6.14 1.54 5.40
N SER A 324 -5.05 1.18 4.74
CA SER A 324 -4.76 -0.20 4.32
C SER A 324 -3.75 -0.89 5.24
N THR A 325 -3.15 -0.15 6.18
CA THR A 325 -2.07 -0.62 7.05
C THR A 325 -2.49 -0.42 8.50
N TYR A 326 -2.88 -1.52 9.14
CA TYR A 326 -3.23 -1.59 10.56
C TYR A 326 -1.97 -1.90 11.39
N ARG A 327 -2.11 -2.58 12.53
CA ARG A 327 -0.97 -3.06 13.31
C ARG A 327 -0.33 -4.26 12.61
N VAL A 328 0.99 -4.23 12.51
CA VAL A 328 1.79 -5.30 11.91
C VAL A 328 2.92 -5.66 12.86
N ALA A 329 3.15 -6.95 13.06
CA ALA A 329 4.31 -7.46 13.77
C ALA A 329 5.45 -7.70 12.78
N VAL A 330 6.63 -7.15 13.09
CA VAL A 330 7.83 -7.33 12.28
C VAL A 330 8.97 -7.83 13.16
N ILE A 331 9.51 -8.98 12.82
CA ILE A 331 10.65 -9.60 13.50
C ILE A 331 11.80 -9.67 12.52
N GLY A 332 12.92 -9.03 12.83
CA GLY A 332 14.09 -8.93 11.96
C GLY A 332 15.33 -9.66 12.49
N TRP A 333 16.07 -10.29 11.58
CA TRP A 333 17.33 -10.97 11.88
C TRP A 333 18.30 -10.87 10.70
N THR A 334 19.57 -11.14 10.94
CA THR A 334 20.55 -11.36 9.86
C THR A 334 20.84 -12.86 9.72
N ASP A 335 20.86 -13.35 8.49
CA ASP A 335 21.28 -14.72 8.21
C ASP A 335 22.80 -14.89 8.36
N THR A 336 23.29 -16.13 8.20
CA THR A 336 24.72 -16.46 8.33
C THR A 336 25.63 -15.75 7.32
N LYS A 337 25.05 -15.16 6.26
CA LYS A 337 25.76 -14.37 5.25
C LYS A 337 25.71 -12.87 5.54
N GLY A 338 25.09 -12.46 6.65
CA GLY A 338 24.85 -11.06 6.99
C GLY A 338 23.72 -10.41 6.18
N THR A 339 22.91 -11.19 5.45
CA THR A 339 21.77 -10.65 4.71
C THR A 339 20.62 -10.38 5.68
N PRO A 340 20.04 -9.17 5.68
CA PRO A 340 18.90 -8.88 6.54
C PRO A 340 17.65 -9.62 6.04
N ARG A 341 16.93 -10.21 6.99
CA ARG A 341 15.68 -10.95 6.80
C ARG A 341 14.64 -10.42 7.78
N ARG A 342 13.36 -10.54 7.41
CA ARG A 342 12.26 -10.24 8.32
C ARG A 342 11.09 -11.18 8.11
N GLN A 343 10.34 -11.41 9.19
CA GLN A 343 8.99 -11.92 9.15
C GLN A 343 8.04 -10.72 9.31
N TYR A 344 6.97 -10.71 8.50
CA TYR A 344 5.94 -9.68 8.52
C TYR A 344 4.58 -10.36 8.64
N GLU A 345 3.84 -10.07 9.69
CA GLU A 345 2.48 -10.59 9.90
C GLU A 345 1.56 -9.45 10.34
N ASP A 346 0.42 -9.30 9.66
CA ASP A 346 -0.60 -8.32 10.05
C ASP A 346 -1.51 -8.84 11.17
N ALA A 347 -2.12 -7.91 11.91
CA ALA A 347 -3.02 -8.23 13.02
C ALA A 347 -4.12 -9.22 12.64
N SER A 348 -4.70 -9.10 11.44
CA SER A 348 -5.76 -10.00 10.97
C SER A 348 -5.26 -11.43 10.83
N SER A 349 -4.07 -11.62 10.24
CA SER A 349 -3.45 -12.95 10.10
C SER A 349 -3.16 -13.57 11.46
N ILE A 350 -2.60 -12.79 12.39
CA ILE A 350 -2.27 -13.24 13.75
C ILE A 350 -3.56 -13.58 14.52
N GLY A 351 -4.60 -12.75 14.43
CA GLY A 351 -5.91 -12.96 15.05
C GLY A 351 -6.61 -14.22 14.55
N LEU A 352 -6.67 -14.40 13.23
CA LEU A 352 -7.29 -15.57 12.61
C LEU A 352 -6.54 -16.88 12.95
N LYS A 353 -5.21 -16.84 12.99
CA LYS A 353 -4.37 -17.99 13.37
C LYS A 353 -4.28 -18.21 14.89
N ARG A 354 -4.74 -17.24 15.70
CA ARG A 354 -4.55 -17.18 17.16
C ARG A 354 -3.07 -17.22 17.58
N GLY A 355 -2.25 -16.48 16.84
CA GLY A 355 -0.80 -16.38 17.04
C GLY A 355 -0.04 -16.33 15.72
N GLY A 356 1.07 -15.60 15.73
CA GLY A 356 2.01 -15.56 14.63
C GLY A 356 2.88 -16.81 14.55
N GLU A 357 3.57 -16.97 13.44
CA GLU A 357 4.53 -18.04 13.23
C GLU A 357 5.81 -17.79 14.04
N VAL A 358 6.32 -18.83 14.69
CA VAL A 358 7.50 -18.71 15.55
C VAL A 358 8.77 -18.59 14.72
N VAL A 359 9.50 -17.49 14.89
CA VAL A 359 10.85 -17.34 14.35
C VAL A 359 11.82 -17.91 15.38
N ASN A 360 12.54 -18.97 15.01
CA ASN A 360 13.59 -19.57 15.84
C ASN A 360 14.95 -18.96 15.48
N ARG A 361 15.83 -18.81 16.47
CA ARG A 361 17.19 -18.30 16.29
C ARG A 361 17.96 -19.18 15.29
N GLY A 362 18.10 -20.47 15.59
CA GLY A 362 18.99 -21.35 14.83
C GLY A 362 20.39 -20.73 14.70
N GLU A 363 20.89 -20.61 13.47
CA GLU A 363 22.16 -19.94 13.14
C GLU A 363 22.01 -18.42 12.90
N ASN A 364 20.78 -17.88 12.99
CA ASN A 364 20.50 -16.48 12.71
C ASN A 364 20.88 -15.58 13.90
N SER A 365 21.12 -14.30 13.62
CA SER A 365 21.29 -13.27 14.64
C SER A 365 20.05 -12.37 14.66
N PHE A 366 19.22 -12.51 15.69
CA PHE A 366 18.09 -11.60 15.90
C PHE A 366 18.57 -10.16 16.07
N LYS A 367 17.78 -9.22 15.56
CA LYS A 367 18.10 -7.78 15.64
C LYS A 367 16.98 -7.00 16.28
N TYR A 368 15.73 -7.27 15.92
CA TYR A 368 14.59 -6.57 16.50
C TYR A 368 13.29 -7.38 16.44
N ALA A 369 12.35 -7.01 17.29
CA ALA A 369 10.95 -7.39 17.24
C ALA A 369 10.10 -6.16 17.57
N VAL A 370 9.25 -5.73 16.63
CA VAL A 370 8.47 -4.49 16.75
C VAL A 370 7.02 -4.70 16.34
N ILE A 371 6.14 -3.86 16.88
CA ILE A 371 4.82 -3.59 16.31
C ILE A 371 4.91 -2.25 15.60
N ALA A 372 4.45 -2.20 14.35
CA ALA A 372 4.39 -0.99 13.56
C ALA A 372 2.97 -0.73 13.07
N ASN A 373 2.68 0.53 12.81
CA ASN A 373 1.57 0.96 11.96
C ASN A 373 2.16 1.67 10.72
N GLN A 374 1.32 2.39 9.96
CA GLN A 374 1.74 3.07 8.74
C GLN A 374 2.91 4.05 8.95
N TYR A 375 2.92 4.80 10.06
CA TYR A 375 3.83 5.92 10.27
C TYR A 375 4.85 5.72 11.39
N PHE A 376 4.51 4.90 12.39
CA PHE A 376 5.30 4.71 13.60
C PHE A 376 5.52 3.23 13.92
N ALA A 377 6.65 2.96 14.55
CA ALA A 377 7.01 1.67 15.09
C ALA A 377 7.42 1.80 16.56
N SER A 378 7.02 0.80 17.34
CA SER A 378 7.46 0.62 18.71
C SER A 378 7.92 -0.83 18.88
N GLY A 379 9.00 -1.05 19.60
CA GLY A 379 9.44 -2.42 19.90
C GLY A 379 10.78 -2.48 20.57
N MET A 380 11.39 -3.67 20.53
CA MET A 380 12.67 -3.95 21.15
C MET A 380 13.67 -4.38 20.08
N ALA A 381 14.85 -3.78 20.12
CA ALA A 381 16.01 -4.18 19.35
C ALA A 381 17.10 -4.68 20.31
N VAL A 382 17.83 -5.70 19.91
CA VAL A 382 18.93 -6.26 20.71
C VAL A 382 20.19 -5.46 20.41
N ASP A 383 20.74 -4.81 21.44
CA ASP A 383 21.98 -4.07 21.29
C ASP A 383 23.16 -5.04 21.11
N THR A 384 23.97 -4.81 20.09
CA THR A 384 25.05 -5.69 19.62
C THR A 384 26.26 -5.76 20.56
N ALA A 385 26.31 -4.95 21.62
CA ALA A 385 27.39 -5.00 22.60
C ALA A 385 27.43 -6.31 23.42
N GLY A 386 26.33 -7.07 23.49
CA GLY A 386 26.20 -8.31 24.26
C GLY A 386 25.85 -9.56 23.44
N LYS A 387 25.81 -10.73 24.10
CA LYS A 387 25.29 -11.97 23.50
C LYS A 387 23.78 -11.83 23.35
N ASN A 388 23.27 -11.95 22.12
CA ASN A 388 21.83 -11.95 21.88
C ASN A 388 21.15 -13.07 22.68
N PRO A 389 20.22 -12.75 23.59
CA PRO A 389 19.63 -13.73 24.49
C PRO A 389 18.47 -14.50 23.86
N TRP A 390 17.92 -14.09 22.72
CA TRP A 390 16.67 -14.66 22.20
C TRP A 390 16.88 -16.03 21.56
N ALA A 391 16.13 -17.03 22.05
CA ALA A 391 16.00 -18.34 21.41
C ALA A 391 14.95 -18.31 20.29
N TYR A 392 13.84 -17.60 20.51
CA TYR A 392 12.79 -17.41 19.51
C TYR A 392 12.00 -16.14 19.79
N ALA A 393 11.32 -15.64 18.76
CA ALA A 393 10.35 -14.57 18.85
C ALA A 393 9.09 -14.92 18.07
N ARG A 394 7.93 -14.45 18.54
CA ARG A 394 6.64 -14.63 17.86
C ARG A 394 5.71 -13.47 18.14
N ALA A 395 4.76 -13.23 17.25
CA ALA A 395 3.65 -12.34 17.53
C ALA A 395 2.50 -13.10 18.24
N THR A 396 1.80 -12.41 19.14
CA THR A 396 0.59 -12.89 19.80
C THR A 396 -0.50 -11.84 19.73
N THR A 397 -1.75 -12.29 19.64
CA THR A 397 -2.90 -11.42 19.88
C THR A 397 -3.10 -11.23 21.37
N GLU A 398 -3.45 -10.02 21.76
CA GLU A 398 -3.88 -9.72 23.12
C GLU A 398 -5.42 -9.73 23.14
N LEU A 399 -5.99 -10.53 24.04
CA LEU A 399 -7.43 -10.58 24.32
C LEU A 399 -7.65 -9.91 25.69
N PRO A 400 -8.73 -9.14 25.90
CA PRO A 400 -10.06 -9.48 25.40
C PRO A 400 -10.79 -8.28 24.79
N PHE A 401 -10.93 -8.21 23.46
CA PHE A 401 -12.04 -7.42 22.91
C PHE A 401 -13.33 -8.11 23.33
N ASP A 402 -14.23 -7.37 23.98
CA ASP A 402 -15.56 -7.87 24.27
C ASP A 402 -16.25 -8.12 22.93
N LYS A 403 -16.34 -9.40 22.54
CA LYS A 403 -16.97 -9.86 21.30
C LYS A 403 -18.42 -9.40 21.14
N LYS A 404 -19.04 -8.86 22.20
CA LYS A 404 -20.39 -8.30 22.18
C LYS A 404 -20.44 -6.81 21.84
N GLN A 405 -19.36 -6.05 22.08
CA GLN A 405 -19.34 -4.59 21.88
C GLN A 405 -18.58 -4.19 20.61
N ASP A 406 -17.48 -4.88 20.29
CA ASP A 406 -16.67 -4.56 19.12
C ASP A 406 -17.15 -5.30 17.85
N LEU A 407 -17.15 -4.59 16.72
CA LEU A 407 -17.18 -5.22 15.40
C LEU A 407 -16.00 -6.21 15.35
N ASN A 408 -16.29 -7.51 15.31
CA ASN A 408 -15.34 -8.62 15.32
C ASN A 408 -14.50 -8.65 14.03
N LEU A 409 -13.68 -7.61 13.85
CA LEU A 409 -12.85 -7.31 12.70
C LEU A 409 -11.39 -7.54 13.09
N PRO A 410 -10.78 -8.68 12.67
CA PRO A 410 -9.44 -9.09 13.10
C PRO A 410 -8.33 -8.07 12.79
N GLN A 411 -8.51 -7.22 11.78
CA GLN A 411 -7.51 -6.22 11.41
C GLN A 411 -7.25 -5.16 12.50
N PHE A 412 -8.17 -5.00 13.45
CA PHE A 412 -8.04 -4.07 14.56
C PHE A 412 -7.64 -4.74 15.89
N ASP A 413 -7.41 -6.05 15.87
CA ASP A 413 -6.93 -6.76 17.05
C ASP A 413 -5.64 -6.11 17.55
N ASP A 414 -5.49 -6.07 18.88
CA ASP A 414 -4.25 -5.66 19.48
C ASP A 414 -3.29 -6.85 19.45
N ILE A 415 -2.05 -6.55 19.12
CA ILE A 415 -1.01 -7.54 18.93
C ILE A 415 0.26 -7.06 19.62
N THR A 416 1.03 -8.02 20.14
CA THR A 416 2.37 -7.76 20.68
C THR A 416 3.33 -8.81 20.13
N VAL A 417 4.60 -8.45 20.10
CA VAL A 417 5.69 -9.42 19.95
C VAL A 417 6.09 -9.96 21.31
N ARG A 418 6.56 -11.21 21.35
CA ARG A 418 7.09 -11.86 22.54
C ARG A 418 8.40 -12.55 22.17
N ALA A 419 9.48 -12.19 22.85
CA ALA A 419 10.80 -12.76 22.63
C ALA A 419 11.21 -13.58 23.86
N ALA A 420 11.47 -14.87 23.68
CA ALA A 420 11.88 -15.76 24.74
C ALA A 420 13.39 -15.98 24.71
N SER A 421 14.02 -16.00 25.88
CA SER A 421 15.45 -16.19 26.01
C SER A 421 15.88 -17.65 25.74
N GLU A 422 17.16 -17.85 25.48
CA GLU A 422 17.82 -19.14 25.71
C GLU A 422 17.71 -19.51 27.20
N THR A 423 17.90 -20.80 27.48
CA THR A 423 17.98 -21.28 28.85
C THR A 423 19.24 -20.71 29.50
N ILE A 424 19.07 -20.05 30.63
CA ILE A 424 20.11 -19.39 31.40
C ILE A 424 20.43 -20.28 32.60
N ASP A 425 21.68 -20.74 32.65
CA ASP A 425 22.22 -21.54 33.74
C ASP A 425 23.38 -20.76 34.36
N LEU A 426 23.14 -20.17 35.54
CA LEU A 426 24.08 -19.30 36.25
C LEU A 426 24.53 -19.96 37.54
N LYS A 427 25.82 -19.83 37.85
CA LYS A 427 26.37 -20.21 39.16
C LYS A 427 25.95 -19.20 40.23
N PRO A 428 25.85 -19.58 41.51
CA PRO A 428 25.57 -18.63 42.59
C PRO A 428 26.57 -17.46 42.60
N GLY A 429 26.07 -16.23 42.64
CA GLY A 429 26.84 -14.98 42.55
C GLY A 429 27.20 -14.53 41.13
N GLU A 430 26.93 -15.35 40.11
CA GLU A 430 27.14 -14.98 38.70
C GLU A 430 26.03 -14.03 38.23
N LYS A 431 26.40 -13.06 37.39
CA LYS A 431 25.51 -12.06 36.81
C LYS A 431 25.61 -12.07 35.29
N ILE A 432 24.47 -11.95 34.62
CA ILE A 432 24.39 -11.75 33.18
C ILE A 432 23.57 -10.50 32.88
N GLU A 433 24.02 -9.73 31.89
CA GLU A 433 23.35 -8.50 31.44
C GLU A 433 22.86 -8.69 30.00
N HIS A 434 21.60 -8.30 29.76
CA HIS A 434 21.01 -8.21 28.44
C HIS A 434 20.57 -6.79 28.16
N SER A 435 21.11 -6.20 27.09
CA SER A 435 20.86 -4.81 26.70
C SER A 435 19.94 -4.73 25.49
N TYR A 436 18.93 -3.88 25.61
CA TYR A 436 17.89 -3.67 24.62
C TYR A 436 17.72 -2.19 24.35
N LEU A 437 17.41 -1.89 23.10
CA LEU A 437 17.00 -0.57 22.64
C LEU A 437 15.51 -0.62 22.33
N LEU A 438 14.69 0.07 23.13
CA LEU A 438 13.25 0.15 22.92
C LEU A 438 12.95 1.29 21.96
N TYR A 439 12.97 1.02 20.66
CA TYR A 439 12.71 2.03 19.63
C TYR A 439 11.24 2.46 19.65
N ASN A 440 10.98 3.76 19.57
CA ASN A 440 9.66 4.40 19.59
C ASN A 440 9.70 5.65 18.69
N GLY A 441 9.39 5.47 17.41
CA GLY A 441 9.57 6.56 16.45
C GLY A 441 9.01 6.24 15.06
N PRO A 442 9.34 7.04 14.04
CA PRO A 442 8.89 6.83 12.67
C PRO A 442 9.26 5.43 12.13
N SER A 443 8.33 4.80 11.41
CA SER A 443 8.57 3.49 10.75
C SER A 443 9.67 3.59 9.70
N LYS A 444 9.70 4.71 8.95
CA LYS A 444 10.78 5.03 8.01
C LYS A 444 11.93 5.72 8.75
N VAL A 445 12.81 4.91 9.34
CA VAL A 445 13.93 5.38 10.18
C VAL A 445 14.83 6.39 9.48
N GLY A 446 15.03 6.25 8.16
CA GLY A 446 15.85 7.19 7.38
C GLY A 446 15.33 8.64 7.36
N LEU A 447 14.05 8.87 7.69
CA LEU A 447 13.51 10.24 7.81
C LEU A 447 14.07 11.00 9.01
N LEU A 448 14.63 10.30 10.00
CA LEU A 448 15.27 10.93 11.16
C LEU A 448 16.45 11.84 10.75
N GLU A 449 17.11 11.55 9.61
CA GLU A 449 18.16 12.42 9.04
C GLU A 449 17.61 13.74 8.47
N LEU A 450 16.31 13.76 8.10
CA LEU A 450 15.62 14.87 7.46
C LEU A 450 14.70 15.64 8.41
N MET A 451 14.72 15.29 9.70
CA MET A 451 13.91 15.98 10.70
C MET A 451 14.38 17.44 10.85
N PRO A 452 13.46 18.38 11.12
CA PRO A 452 13.83 19.75 11.40
C PRO A 452 14.73 19.84 12.65
N LYS A 453 15.47 20.96 12.81
CA LYS A 453 16.53 21.09 13.83
C LYS A 453 16.09 20.79 15.27
N ASP A 454 14.83 21.04 15.61
CA ASP A 454 14.22 20.81 16.92
C ASP A 454 13.80 19.34 17.16
N GLN A 455 13.97 18.48 16.16
CA GLN A 455 13.67 17.04 16.16
C GLN A 455 14.81 16.20 15.59
N ALA A 456 15.92 16.85 15.22
CA ALA A 456 17.08 16.22 14.60
C ALA A 456 17.81 15.32 15.59
N VAL A 457 18.20 14.14 15.07
CA VAL A 457 18.97 13.12 15.76
C VAL A 457 20.39 13.11 15.19
N SER A 458 21.39 12.68 15.97
CA SER A 458 22.76 12.58 15.44
C SER A 458 22.83 11.59 14.28
N ALA A 459 23.62 11.89 13.25
CA ALA A 459 23.77 11.02 12.08
C ALA A 459 24.29 9.62 12.46
N GLU A 460 25.13 9.54 13.50
CA GLU A 460 25.64 8.28 14.05
C GLU A 460 24.53 7.41 14.64
N LEU A 461 23.61 8.02 15.42
CA LEU A 461 22.49 7.29 16.01
C LEU A 461 21.47 6.85 14.94
N VAL A 462 21.24 7.68 13.91
CA VAL A 462 20.38 7.26 12.79
C VAL A 462 21.00 6.10 12.02
N LYS A 463 22.31 6.14 11.77
CA LYS A 463 23.05 5.02 11.17
C LYS A 463 22.94 3.76 12.03
N HIS A 464 23.08 3.89 13.35
CA HIS A 464 22.92 2.78 14.28
C HIS A 464 21.54 2.12 14.17
N TYR A 465 20.46 2.92 14.17
CA TYR A 465 19.10 2.41 13.97
C TYR A 465 18.94 1.74 12.61
N LYS A 466 19.42 2.37 11.55
CA LYS A 466 19.17 1.97 10.17
C LYS A 466 19.95 0.72 9.77
N ASP A 467 21.24 0.68 10.10
CA ASP A 467 22.20 -0.28 9.57
C ASP A 467 22.59 -1.34 10.61
N ASP A 468 22.92 -0.97 11.86
CA ASP A 468 23.37 -1.93 12.88
C ASP A 468 22.21 -2.76 13.43
N LEU A 469 21.08 -2.09 13.70
CA LEU A 469 19.82 -2.71 14.15
C LEU A 469 18.92 -3.11 12.98
N ILE A 470 19.33 -2.84 11.73
CA ILE A 470 18.60 -3.13 10.49
C ILE A 470 17.14 -2.64 10.46
N LEU A 471 16.78 -1.60 11.23
CA LEU A 471 15.40 -1.09 11.27
C LEU A 471 14.97 -0.43 9.96
N SER A 472 15.90 -0.16 9.03
CA SER A 472 15.58 0.19 7.65
C SER A 472 14.63 -0.82 6.99
N THR A 473 14.72 -2.10 7.39
CA THR A 473 13.88 -3.17 6.86
C THR A 473 12.42 -3.11 7.32
N LEU A 474 12.01 -2.14 8.16
CA LEU A 474 10.59 -1.88 8.43
C LEU A 474 9.85 -1.42 7.17
N THR A 475 10.50 -0.62 6.33
CA THR A 475 9.94 -0.13 5.06
C THR A 475 10.75 -0.62 3.85
N ASP A 476 12.08 -0.60 3.94
CA ASP A 476 13.01 -0.78 2.80
C ASP A 476 13.43 -2.24 2.67
N PHE A 477 12.45 -3.13 2.49
CA PHE A 477 12.70 -4.57 2.48
C PHE A 477 12.52 -5.23 1.11
N ARG A 478 13.42 -6.18 0.81
CA ARG A 478 13.33 -7.05 -0.37
C ARG A 478 12.48 -8.26 -0.03
N SER A 479 11.21 -8.22 -0.43
CA SER A 479 10.26 -9.30 -0.16
C SER A 479 10.78 -10.67 -0.62
N ASP A 480 10.64 -11.66 0.24
CA ASP A 480 11.04 -13.05 -0.02
C ASP A 480 10.00 -13.86 -0.78
N THR A 481 8.84 -13.28 -1.07
CA THR A 481 7.81 -13.87 -1.93
C THR A 481 8.34 -14.12 -3.34
N TRP A 482 7.68 -14.99 -4.11
CA TRP A 482 8.09 -15.26 -5.49
C TRP A 482 8.11 -13.99 -6.37
N ILE A 483 7.15 -13.08 -6.15
CA ILE A 483 7.10 -11.76 -6.80
C ILE A 483 8.28 -10.89 -6.35
N GLY A 484 8.57 -10.86 -5.05
CA GLY A 484 9.68 -10.09 -4.50
C GLY A 484 11.05 -10.56 -4.97
N ARG A 485 11.25 -11.89 -5.08
CA ARG A 485 12.46 -12.49 -5.66
C ARG A 485 12.61 -12.15 -7.14
N PHE A 486 11.52 -12.21 -7.90
CA PHE A 486 11.54 -11.78 -9.30
C PHE A 486 11.87 -10.29 -9.44
N ALA A 487 11.20 -9.42 -8.68
CA ALA A 487 11.45 -7.98 -8.68
C ALA A 487 12.89 -7.65 -8.29
N SER A 488 13.44 -8.33 -7.29
CA SER A 488 14.83 -8.15 -6.86
C SER A 488 15.83 -8.66 -7.91
N ALA A 489 15.52 -9.76 -8.62
CA ALA A 489 16.38 -10.28 -9.67
C ALA A 489 16.55 -9.31 -10.86
N ILE A 490 15.54 -8.46 -11.11
CA ILE A 490 15.62 -7.39 -12.13
C ILE A 490 15.99 -6.02 -11.53
N PHE A 491 16.47 -5.98 -10.29
CA PHE A 491 16.80 -4.76 -9.52
C PHE A 491 15.62 -3.79 -9.30
N TRP A 492 14.39 -4.22 -9.54
CA TRP A 492 13.21 -3.35 -9.45
C TRP A 492 12.98 -2.82 -8.04
N THR A 493 13.08 -3.70 -7.04
CA THR A 493 12.92 -3.32 -5.63
C THR A 493 13.95 -2.28 -5.22
N ASP A 494 15.21 -2.45 -5.64
CA ASP A 494 16.29 -1.52 -5.36
C ASP A 494 16.05 -0.15 -6.00
N ILE A 495 15.59 -0.14 -7.26
CA ILE A 495 15.25 1.09 -7.97
C ILE A 495 14.10 1.82 -7.25
N VAL A 496 13.06 1.10 -6.83
CA VAL A 496 11.93 1.71 -6.10
C VAL A 496 12.39 2.30 -4.77
N ILE A 497 13.15 1.55 -3.95
CA ILE A 497 13.68 2.04 -2.66
C ILE A 497 14.56 3.28 -2.88
N ALA A 498 15.49 3.23 -3.85
CA ALA A 498 16.35 4.36 -4.17
C ALA A 498 15.54 5.57 -4.62
N THR A 499 14.51 5.36 -5.45
CA THR A 499 13.64 6.44 -5.93
C THR A 499 12.81 7.03 -4.79
N THR A 500 12.24 6.19 -3.90
CA THR A 500 11.51 6.65 -2.69
C THR A 500 12.39 7.53 -1.81
N ASN A 501 13.62 7.10 -1.51
CA ASN A 501 14.53 7.87 -0.66
C ASN A 501 14.98 9.17 -1.35
N LEU A 502 15.18 9.13 -2.67
CA LEU A 502 15.46 10.33 -3.47
C LEU A 502 14.29 11.32 -3.49
N MET A 503 13.03 10.84 -3.56
CA MET A 503 11.86 11.71 -3.51
C MET A 503 11.76 12.44 -2.17
N HIS A 504 12.01 11.75 -1.04
CA HIS A 504 12.03 12.41 0.28
C HIS A 504 13.09 13.50 0.36
N MET A 505 14.30 13.23 -0.14
CA MET A 505 15.38 14.22 -0.20
C MET A 505 14.96 15.46 -1.00
N PHE A 506 14.41 15.28 -2.21
CA PHE A 506 13.97 16.42 -3.01
C PHE A 506 12.80 17.17 -2.39
N LEU A 507 11.81 16.46 -1.82
CA LEU A 507 10.68 17.10 -1.14
C LEU A 507 11.15 17.94 0.04
N TYR A 508 12.11 17.44 0.83
CA TYR A 508 12.72 18.19 1.92
C TYR A 508 13.40 19.48 1.42
N TYR A 509 14.21 19.42 0.37
CA TYR A 509 14.88 20.61 -0.18
C TYR A 509 13.92 21.62 -0.81
N ILE A 510 12.87 21.16 -1.48
CA ILE A 510 11.86 22.08 -2.03
C ILE A 510 11.06 22.70 -0.87
N HIS A 511 10.74 21.90 0.16
CA HIS A 511 10.04 22.36 1.34
C HIS A 511 10.82 23.42 2.11
N SER A 512 12.14 23.27 2.26
CA SER A 512 12.96 24.26 2.96
C SER A 512 12.96 25.64 2.29
N VAL A 513 12.60 25.72 1.01
CA VAL A 513 12.42 26.98 0.26
C VAL A 513 10.97 27.46 0.32
N CYS A 514 10.00 26.56 0.15
CA CYS A 514 8.59 26.90 -0.03
C CYS A 514 7.78 26.97 1.27
N ASN A 515 8.26 26.32 2.34
CA ASN A 515 7.57 26.13 3.62
C ASN A 515 6.13 25.60 3.49
N SER A 516 5.86 24.78 2.46
CA SER A 516 4.56 24.15 2.24
C SER A 516 4.73 22.81 1.54
N TRP A 517 4.32 21.72 2.19
CA TRP A 517 4.44 20.37 1.62
C TRP A 517 3.57 20.17 0.38
N ALA A 518 2.36 20.74 0.36
CA ALA A 518 1.49 20.71 -0.81
C ALA A 518 2.15 21.36 -2.03
N LEU A 519 2.78 22.54 -1.86
CA LEU A 519 3.51 23.20 -2.94
C LEU A 519 4.77 22.42 -3.34
N SER A 520 5.46 21.78 -2.39
CA SER A 520 6.60 20.93 -2.69
C SER A 520 6.26 19.77 -3.62
N ILE A 521 5.09 19.15 -3.45
CA ILE A 521 4.60 18.09 -4.34
C ILE A 521 4.36 18.64 -5.75
N VAL A 522 3.71 19.79 -5.87
CA VAL A 522 3.43 20.44 -7.18
C VAL A 522 4.73 20.74 -7.91
N LEU A 523 5.69 21.37 -7.23
CA LEU A 523 6.99 21.76 -7.79
C LEU A 523 7.85 20.54 -8.14
N LEU A 524 7.90 19.53 -7.27
CA LEU A 524 8.59 18.27 -7.58
C LEU A 524 8.02 17.64 -8.86
N THR A 525 6.69 17.59 -8.97
CA THR A 525 6.01 17.05 -10.15
C THR A 525 6.41 17.79 -11.41
N ALA A 526 6.43 19.13 -11.36
CA ALA A 526 6.88 19.97 -12.47
C ALA A 526 8.36 19.71 -12.83
N CYS A 527 9.26 19.63 -11.84
CA CYS A 527 10.68 19.34 -12.05
C CYS A 527 10.90 17.98 -12.74
N VAL A 528 10.25 16.93 -12.23
CA VAL A 528 10.32 15.58 -12.82
C VAL A 528 9.81 15.60 -14.26
N ARG A 529 8.68 16.28 -14.51
CA ARG A 529 8.11 16.40 -15.85
C ARG A 529 8.99 17.21 -16.81
N LEU A 530 9.70 18.22 -16.33
CA LEU A 530 10.66 19.00 -17.11
C LEU A 530 11.86 18.14 -17.53
N VAL A 531 12.42 17.35 -16.62
CA VAL A 531 13.52 16.41 -16.93
C VAL A 531 13.08 15.37 -17.97
N LEU A 532 11.85 14.87 -17.85
CA LEU A 532 11.29 13.87 -18.76
C LEU A 532 10.65 14.47 -20.03
N LEU A 533 10.68 15.79 -20.22
CA LEU A 533 10.01 16.45 -21.33
C LEU A 533 10.55 15.97 -22.69
N MET A 534 11.86 15.87 -22.84
CA MET A 534 12.49 15.45 -24.10
C MET A 534 12.12 14.02 -24.52
N PRO A 535 12.24 12.99 -23.65
CA PRO A 535 11.77 11.65 -23.99
C PRO A 535 10.24 11.58 -24.17
N SER A 536 9.46 12.26 -23.31
CA SER A 536 7.99 12.27 -23.37
C SER A 536 7.44 12.85 -24.68
N ARG A 537 8.04 13.94 -25.18
CA ARG A 537 7.65 14.56 -26.46
C ARG A 537 7.89 13.61 -27.63
N LYS A 538 9.05 12.95 -27.67
CA LYS A 538 9.39 12.02 -28.75
C LYS A 538 8.40 10.85 -28.79
N GLN A 539 8.05 10.32 -27.64
CA GLN A 539 7.08 9.24 -27.56
C GLN A 539 5.67 9.68 -27.94
N THR A 540 5.22 10.82 -27.44
CA THR A 540 3.89 11.32 -27.74
C THR A 540 3.75 11.65 -29.24
N ALA A 541 4.81 12.14 -29.89
CA ALA A 541 4.83 12.29 -31.33
C ALA A 541 4.72 10.94 -32.08
N MET A 542 5.43 9.91 -31.60
CA MET A 542 5.35 8.57 -32.17
C MET A 542 3.96 7.94 -31.98
N SER A 543 3.34 8.08 -30.81
CA SER A 543 2.00 7.55 -30.54
C SER A 543 0.92 8.25 -31.38
N MET A 544 1.05 9.57 -31.60
CA MET A 544 0.16 10.31 -32.50
C MET A 544 0.30 9.86 -33.95
N LYS A 545 1.53 9.58 -34.43
CA LYS A 545 1.75 9.06 -35.78
C LYS A 545 1.05 7.71 -35.96
N MET A 546 1.16 6.84 -34.96
CA MET A 546 0.49 5.53 -35.01
C MET A 546 -1.03 5.65 -35.00
N MET A 547 -1.59 6.54 -34.19
CA MET A 547 -3.04 6.77 -34.16
C MET A 547 -3.56 7.22 -35.53
N GLU A 548 -2.84 8.11 -36.21
CA GLU A 548 -3.26 8.60 -37.52
C GLU A 548 -3.11 7.52 -38.61
N VAL A 549 -2.04 6.72 -38.59
CA VAL A 549 -1.91 5.55 -39.50
C VAL A 549 -3.05 4.55 -39.25
N GLN A 550 -3.39 4.27 -38.00
CA GLN A 550 -4.48 3.36 -37.66
C GLN A 550 -5.84 3.90 -38.15
N LYS A 551 -6.06 5.21 -38.07
CA LYS A 551 -7.27 5.87 -38.57
C LYS A 551 -7.37 5.80 -40.10
N GLN A 552 -6.25 5.97 -40.81
CA GLN A 552 -6.23 5.87 -42.28
C GLN A 552 -6.47 4.44 -42.77
N LEU A 553 -6.01 3.44 -42.01
CA LEU A 553 -6.18 2.01 -42.33
C LEU A 553 -7.48 1.40 -41.82
N GLN A 554 -8.31 2.17 -41.11
CA GLN A 554 -9.61 1.72 -40.62
C GLN A 554 -10.49 1.03 -41.69
N PRO A 555 -10.68 1.57 -42.90
CA PRO A 555 -11.46 0.90 -43.94
C PRO A 555 -10.80 -0.38 -44.49
N GLU A 556 -9.47 -0.52 -44.39
CA GLU A 556 -8.78 -1.73 -44.80
C GLU A 556 -8.86 -2.82 -43.72
N PHE A 557 -8.90 -2.44 -42.44
CA PHE A 557 -9.17 -3.36 -41.34
C PHE A 557 -10.57 -3.98 -41.43
N GLU A 558 -11.58 -3.20 -41.80
CA GLU A 558 -12.95 -3.71 -42.00
C GLU A 558 -13.01 -4.75 -43.13
N LYS A 559 -12.37 -4.47 -44.27
CA LYS A 559 -12.26 -5.43 -45.39
C LYS A 559 -11.48 -6.70 -45.00
N LEU A 560 -10.42 -6.54 -44.21
CA LEU A 560 -9.63 -7.66 -43.72
C LEU A 560 -10.42 -8.51 -42.73
N GLN A 561 -11.21 -7.88 -41.86
CA GLN A 561 -12.08 -8.55 -40.91
C GLN A 561 -13.18 -9.33 -41.65
N GLU A 562 -13.71 -8.80 -42.75
CA GLU A 562 -14.67 -9.51 -43.59
C GLU A 562 -14.06 -10.75 -44.27
N LYS A 563 -12.80 -10.66 -44.69
CA LYS A 563 -12.08 -11.76 -45.36
C LYS A 563 -11.70 -12.90 -44.40
N TYR A 564 -11.47 -12.60 -43.12
CA TYR A 564 -10.97 -13.54 -42.11
C TYR A 564 -11.95 -13.73 -40.93
N LYS A 565 -13.28 -13.63 -41.17
CA LYS A 565 -14.31 -13.79 -40.12
C LYS A 565 -14.18 -15.09 -39.32
N ASP A 566 -13.76 -16.18 -39.98
CA ASP A 566 -13.68 -17.51 -39.38
C ASP A 566 -12.28 -17.85 -38.80
N ASP A 567 -11.26 -17.01 -39.00
CA ASP A 567 -9.89 -17.22 -38.50
C ASP A 567 -9.32 -15.94 -37.86
N MET A 568 -9.61 -15.78 -36.57
CA MET A 568 -9.11 -14.67 -35.74
C MET A 568 -7.58 -14.63 -35.63
N HIS A 569 -6.89 -15.77 -35.77
CA HIS A 569 -5.43 -15.78 -35.70
C HIS A 569 -4.82 -15.23 -37.00
N ALA A 570 -5.36 -15.61 -38.17
CA ALA A 570 -4.95 -15.04 -39.45
C ALA A 570 -5.29 -13.55 -39.56
N TYR A 571 -6.46 -13.14 -39.07
CA TYR A 571 -6.86 -11.72 -39.00
C TYR A 571 -5.82 -10.87 -38.26
N ASN A 572 -5.42 -11.29 -37.05
CA ASN A 572 -4.44 -10.54 -36.24
C ASN A 572 -3.04 -10.48 -36.88
N ARG A 573 -2.61 -11.53 -37.60
CA ARG A 573 -1.32 -11.55 -38.32
C ARG A 573 -1.31 -10.58 -39.48
N GLU A 574 -2.34 -10.62 -40.34
CA GLU A 574 -2.43 -9.72 -41.50
C GLU A 574 -2.69 -8.27 -41.08
N LYS A 575 -3.46 -8.04 -40.01
CA LYS A 575 -3.66 -6.71 -39.41
C LYS A 575 -2.34 -6.09 -38.97
N THR A 576 -1.49 -6.88 -38.31
CA THR A 576 -0.15 -6.45 -37.88
C THR A 576 0.77 -6.20 -39.09
N ARG A 577 0.70 -7.05 -40.12
CA ARG A 577 1.48 -6.90 -41.36
C ARG A 577 1.11 -5.62 -42.12
N LEU A 578 -0.17 -5.33 -42.23
CA LEU A 578 -0.69 -4.13 -42.89
C LEU A 578 -0.26 -2.85 -42.15
N MET A 579 -0.30 -2.87 -40.81
CA MET A 579 0.26 -1.79 -39.99
C MET A 579 1.76 -1.58 -40.26
N MET A 580 2.56 -2.66 -40.27
CA MET A 580 4.00 -2.58 -40.55
C MET A 580 4.31 -1.99 -41.92
N GLN A 581 3.56 -2.38 -42.96
CA GLN A 581 3.75 -1.89 -44.33
C GLN A 581 3.49 -0.39 -44.46
N ASN A 582 2.54 0.14 -43.69
CA ASN A 582 2.18 1.56 -43.67
C ASN A 582 3.03 2.38 -42.67
N GLY A 583 4.20 1.86 -42.29
CA GLY A 583 5.15 2.56 -41.43
C GLY A 583 4.80 2.55 -39.95
N ALA A 584 3.81 1.74 -39.53
CA ALA A 584 3.51 1.50 -38.13
C ALA A 584 4.33 0.33 -37.58
N ASN A 585 5.45 0.63 -36.93
CA ASN A 585 6.29 -0.37 -36.27
C ASN A 585 5.63 -0.86 -34.96
N PRO A 586 5.33 -2.16 -34.78
CA PRO A 586 4.73 -2.67 -33.53
C PRO A 586 5.64 -2.52 -32.32
N PHE A 587 6.96 -2.43 -32.52
CA PHE A 587 7.88 -2.07 -31.43
C PHE A 587 7.67 -0.63 -30.93
N ALA A 588 7.15 0.28 -31.76
CA ALA A 588 6.78 1.62 -31.29
C ALA A 588 5.50 1.62 -30.44
N MET A 589 4.62 0.62 -30.62
CA MET A 589 3.46 0.39 -29.76
C MET A 589 3.92 -0.08 -28.36
N MET A 590 4.95 -0.93 -28.28
CA MET A 590 5.61 -1.26 -27.01
C MET A 590 6.59 -0.18 -26.51
N GLY A 591 7.11 0.67 -27.39
CA GLY A 591 7.89 1.86 -27.01
C GLY A 591 7.05 2.86 -26.22
N GLY A 592 5.73 2.89 -26.47
CA GLY A 592 4.76 3.63 -25.67
C GLY A 592 4.64 3.13 -24.22
N CYS A 593 4.79 1.82 -23.99
CA CYS A 593 4.85 1.29 -22.63
C CYS A 593 6.25 1.38 -22.01
N LEU A 594 7.32 1.63 -22.78
CA LEU A 594 8.68 1.75 -22.26
C LEU A 594 8.87 2.97 -21.35
N LEU A 595 8.33 4.13 -21.70
CA LEU A 595 8.33 5.28 -20.77
C LEU A 595 7.35 5.09 -19.63
N LEU A 596 6.24 4.38 -19.83
CA LEU A 596 5.37 4.03 -18.72
C LEU A 596 6.17 3.19 -17.72
N VAL A 597 6.92 2.18 -18.18
CA VAL A 597 7.85 1.39 -17.36
C VAL A 597 8.95 2.25 -16.73
N ALA A 598 9.53 3.22 -17.45
CA ALA A 598 10.53 4.14 -16.88
C ALA A 598 9.94 5.14 -15.87
N GLN A 599 8.64 5.48 -16.00
CA GLN A 599 7.89 6.36 -15.10
C GLN A 599 7.40 5.62 -13.87
N MET A 600 7.14 4.31 -13.97
CA MET A 600 6.61 3.50 -12.88
C MET A 600 7.45 3.60 -11.59
N PRO A 601 8.80 3.55 -11.62
CA PRO A 601 9.60 3.75 -10.40
C PRO A 601 9.47 5.14 -9.80
N ILE A 602 9.37 6.18 -10.63
CA ILE A 602 9.19 7.56 -10.18
C ILE A 602 7.83 7.73 -9.50
N MET A 603 6.78 7.19 -10.12
CA MET A 603 5.44 7.18 -9.55
C MET A 603 5.39 6.37 -8.25
N MET A 604 5.99 5.18 -8.22
CA MET A 604 6.05 4.34 -7.03
C MET A 604 6.88 4.99 -5.92
N GLY A 605 7.99 5.64 -6.25
CA GLY A 605 8.83 6.36 -5.30
C GLY A 605 8.07 7.51 -4.62
N LEU A 606 7.29 8.27 -5.39
CA LEU A 606 6.43 9.31 -4.81
C LEU A 606 5.23 8.70 -4.06
N TYR A 607 4.63 7.63 -4.57
CA TYR A 607 3.54 6.92 -3.91
C TYR A 607 3.94 6.43 -2.51
N PHE A 608 5.01 5.64 -2.42
CA PHE A 608 5.55 5.16 -1.14
C PHE A 608 6.10 6.30 -0.30
N GLY A 609 6.73 7.31 -0.93
CA GLY A 609 7.24 8.48 -0.22
C GLY A 609 6.15 9.29 0.47
N LEU A 610 4.97 9.42 -0.14
CA LEU A 610 3.82 10.08 0.48
C LEU A 610 3.13 9.21 1.53
N GLN A 611 3.09 7.89 1.34
CA GLN A 611 2.43 6.96 2.27
C GLN A 611 3.22 6.68 3.54
N GLU A 612 4.55 6.65 3.49
CA GLU A 612 5.42 6.30 4.62
C GLU A 612 5.88 7.53 5.42
N SER A 613 5.74 8.72 4.86
CA SER A 613 6.34 9.92 5.45
C SER A 613 5.48 10.54 6.54
N VAL A 614 6.11 10.69 7.71
CA VAL A 614 5.57 11.44 8.85
C VAL A 614 5.43 12.95 8.58
N PHE A 615 6.04 13.48 7.52
CA PHE A 615 6.00 14.92 7.22
C PHE A 615 4.68 15.39 6.63
N PHE A 616 3.99 14.53 5.85
CA PHE A 616 2.67 14.85 5.29
C PHE A 616 1.54 14.55 6.27
N ARG A 617 1.84 13.76 7.32
CA ARG A 617 0.88 13.38 8.33
C ARG A 617 0.48 14.61 9.14
N LEU A 618 -0.81 14.90 9.14
CA LEU A 618 -1.42 16.06 9.82
C LEU A 618 -0.92 17.42 9.28
N ASP A 619 -0.35 17.45 8.07
CA ASP A 619 -0.06 18.72 7.38
C ASP A 619 -1.30 19.20 6.63
N ALA A 620 -1.74 20.41 6.94
CA ALA A 620 -2.97 20.98 6.40
C ALA A 620 -2.70 21.90 5.19
N ALA A 621 -3.55 21.81 4.17
CA ALA A 621 -3.46 22.67 2.98
C ALA A 621 -4.86 22.96 2.40
N LEU A 622 -5.19 24.23 2.18
CA LEU A 622 -6.51 24.66 1.67
C LEU A 622 -7.68 24.15 2.53
N TRP A 623 -8.41 23.12 2.10
CA TRP A 623 -9.48 22.45 2.87
C TRP A 623 -9.07 21.08 3.40
N ILE A 624 -7.85 20.63 3.08
CA ILE A 624 -7.30 19.34 3.45
C ILE A 624 -6.72 19.48 4.84
N ASP A 625 -7.20 18.68 5.78
CA ASP A 625 -6.70 18.67 7.16
C ASP A 625 -5.44 17.81 7.33
N ASN A 626 -5.18 16.88 6.40
CA ASN A 626 -4.05 15.96 6.44
C ASN A 626 -3.67 15.50 5.02
N LEU A 627 -2.51 15.92 4.51
CA LEU A 627 -2.03 15.55 3.16
C LEU A 627 -1.81 14.05 2.98
N ALA A 628 -1.55 13.31 4.07
CA ALA A 628 -1.37 11.86 4.06
C ALA A 628 -2.71 11.09 4.14
N ALA A 629 -3.84 11.79 4.33
CA ALA A 629 -5.18 11.24 4.32
C ALA A 629 -5.97 11.71 3.08
N PRO A 630 -7.16 11.14 2.78
CA PRO A 630 -8.06 11.70 1.78
C PRO A 630 -8.44 13.15 2.08
N ASP A 631 -8.91 13.91 1.08
CA ASP A 631 -9.10 15.37 1.24
C ASP A 631 -10.29 15.77 2.12
N MET A 632 -11.23 14.87 2.42
CA MET A 632 -12.29 15.04 3.43
C MET A 632 -13.13 16.32 3.29
N LEU A 633 -13.45 16.75 2.07
CA LEU A 633 -14.06 18.06 1.82
C LEU A 633 -15.42 18.27 2.52
N VAL A 634 -16.34 17.30 2.42
CA VAL A 634 -17.69 17.39 3.00
C VAL A 634 -18.05 16.10 3.71
N TRP A 635 -18.46 16.21 4.98
CA TRP A 635 -19.08 15.10 5.70
C TRP A 635 -20.51 14.87 5.21
N TRP A 636 -20.82 13.67 4.73
CA TRP A 636 -22.17 13.30 4.28
C TRP A 636 -22.86 12.23 5.14
N GLY A 637 -22.19 11.75 6.20
CA GLY A 637 -22.70 10.69 7.09
C GLY A 637 -21.80 9.46 7.09
N GLU A 638 -21.90 8.59 8.10
CA GLU A 638 -21.05 7.40 8.23
C GLU A 638 -21.36 6.28 7.24
N GLY A 639 -22.53 6.36 6.61
CA GLY A 639 -22.90 5.50 5.51
C GLY A 639 -23.77 6.21 4.48
N ILE A 640 -23.65 5.76 3.24
CA ILE A 640 -24.53 6.09 2.15
C ILE A 640 -25.48 4.90 1.99
N PRO A 641 -26.81 5.10 2.12
CA PRO A 641 -27.78 4.02 1.97
C PRO A 641 -27.51 3.18 0.71
N PHE A 642 -27.49 1.86 0.87
CA PHE A 642 -27.29 0.85 -0.19
C PHE A 642 -25.90 0.80 -0.88
N ILE A 643 -24.96 1.68 -0.54
CA ILE A 643 -23.64 1.76 -1.20
C ILE A 643 -22.49 1.50 -0.23
N SER A 644 -22.54 2.09 0.97
CA SER A 644 -21.42 2.07 1.92
C SER A 644 -21.97 2.19 3.33
N THR A 645 -21.95 1.12 4.14
CA THR A 645 -22.37 1.18 5.55
C THR A 645 -21.16 1.00 6.49
N PRO A 646 -21.23 1.45 7.76
CA PRO A 646 -20.16 1.22 8.74
C PRO A 646 -19.84 -0.26 9.00
N GLU A 647 -20.78 -1.15 8.71
CA GLU A 647 -20.59 -2.61 8.81
C GLU A 647 -19.61 -3.12 7.75
N ASP A 648 -19.48 -2.40 6.62
CA ASP A 648 -18.53 -2.68 5.54
C ASP A 648 -17.13 -2.10 5.82
N LEU A 649 -16.83 -1.63 7.05
CA LEU A 649 -15.53 -1.05 7.39
C LEU A 649 -14.39 -2.04 7.11
N GLY A 650 -13.40 -1.60 6.34
CA GLY A 650 -12.30 -2.43 5.84
C GLY A 650 -12.61 -3.12 4.50
N SER A 651 -13.83 -3.05 4.00
CA SER A 651 -14.19 -3.49 2.64
C SER A 651 -13.74 -2.49 1.57
N PHE A 652 -13.49 -2.99 0.36
CA PHE A 652 -13.09 -2.14 -0.77
C PHE A 652 -14.21 -1.21 -1.25
N ILE A 653 -15.47 -1.57 -0.99
CA ILE A 653 -16.67 -0.81 -1.39
C ILE A 653 -17.05 0.29 -0.39
N TYR A 654 -16.50 0.23 0.84
CA TYR A 654 -16.71 1.29 1.82
C TYR A 654 -15.98 2.55 1.38
N LEU A 655 -16.73 3.57 0.94
CA LEU A 655 -16.20 4.85 0.47
C LEU A 655 -15.84 5.79 1.63
N GLY A 656 -16.36 5.51 2.82
CA GLY A 656 -16.15 6.31 4.00
C GLY A 656 -17.11 7.49 4.13
N PRO A 657 -16.92 8.30 5.19
CA PRO A 657 -17.93 9.25 5.62
C PRO A 657 -17.82 10.65 4.99
N TYR A 658 -16.86 10.83 4.07
CA TYR A 658 -16.56 12.09 3.43
C TYR A 658 -16.66 12.02 1.92
N PHE A 659 -17.09 13.13 1.33
CA PHE A 659 -16.91 13.47 -0.08
C PHE A 659 -15.47 13.93 -0.33
N ASN A 660 -14.76 13.23 -1.23
CA ASN A 660 -13.38 13.52 -1.60
C ASN A 660 -13.33 14.15 -3.01
N LEU A 661 -12.98 15.43 -3.10
CA LEU A 661 -12.99 16.18 -4.36
C LEU A 661 -11.74 15.91 -5.21
N LEU A 662 -10.56 15.86 -4.59
CA LEU A 662 -9.30 15.72 -5.33
C LEU A 662 -9.22 14.41 -6.12
N PRO A 663 -9.60 13.24 -5.57
CA PRO A 663 -9.60 11.99 -6.34
C PRO A 663 -10.57 12.03 -7.52
N ILE A 664 -11.76 12.63 -7.35
CA ILE A 664 -12.74 12.78 -8.44
C ILE A 664 -12.16 13.66 -9.55
N LEU A 665 -11.50 14.76 -9.19
CA LEU A 665 -10.85 15.64 -10.15
C LEU A 665 -9.71 14.90 -10.89
N ALA A 666 -8.85 14.18 -10.16
CA ALA A 666 -7.75 13.40 -10.72
C ALA A 666 -8.25 12.37 -11.74
N VAL A 667 -9.24 11.55 -11.35
CA VAL A 667 -9.86 10.54 -12.20
C VAL A 667 -10.54 11.18 -13.41
N SER A 668 -11.27 12.28 -13.21
CA SER A 668 -11.93 12.99 -14.31
C SER A 668 -10.93 13.50 -15.34
N LEU A 669 -9.80 14.06 -14.89
CA LEU A 669 -8.69 14.48 -15.75
C LEU A 669 -8.06 13.29 -16.49
N MET A 670 -7.86 12.15 -15.82
CA MET A 670 -7.33 10.94 -16.44
C MET A 670 -8.28 10.38 -17.50
N LEU A 671 -9.58 10.30 -17.20
CA LEU A 671 -10.61 9.88 -18.15
C LEU A 671 -10.69 10.83 -19.34
N TYR A 672 -10.60 12.14 -19.09
CA TYR A 672 -10.54 13.15 -20.15
C TYR A 672 -9.31 12.96 -21.04
N GLN A 673 -8.13 12.79 -20.44
CA GLN A 673 -6.88 12.53 -21.15
C GLN A 673 -6.99 11.27 -22.01
N GLN A 674 -7.52 10.18 -21.45
CA GLN A 674 -7.68 8.90 -22.14
C GLN A 674 -8.70 9.00 -23.28
N ALA A 675 -9.84 9.67 -23.05
CA ALA A 675 -10.86 9.89 -24.09
C ALA A 675 -10.30 10.67 -25.28
N LYS A 676 -9.36 11.59 -25.06
CA LYS A 676 -8.66 12.29 -26.14
C LYS A 676 -7.54 11.46 -26.77
N MET A 677 -6.98 10.47 -26.07
CA MET A 677 -5.88 9.60 -26.55
C MET A 677 -6.35 8.32 -27.24
N MET A 678 -7.63 7.96 -27.16
CA MET A 678 -8.17 6.76 -27.81
C MET A 678 -8.92 7.13 -29.10
N PRO A 679 -8.56 6.55 -30.27
CA PRO A 679 -9.35 6.72 -31.49
C PRO A 679 -10.69 5.97 -31.40
N PRO A 680 -11.74 6.41 -32.12
CA PRO A 680 -12.97 5.63 -32.27
C PRO A 680 -12.66 4.36 -33.10
N SER A 681 -12.87 3.19 -32.51
CA SER A 681 -12.69 1.91 -33.18
C SER A 681 -14.02 1.36 -33.68
N THR A 682 -14.09 0.90 -34.93
CA THR A 682 -15.26 0.25 -35.54
C THR A 682 -15.24 -1.29 -35.39
N ASP A 683 -14.12 -1.89 -34.98
CA ASP A 683 -14.03 -3.33 -34.71
C ASP A 683 -14.77 -3.71 -33.40
N PRO A 684 -15.67 -4.72 -33.40
CA PRO A 684 -16.33 -5.23 -32.18
C PRO A 684 -15.36 -5.65 -31.07
N GLN A 685 -14.16 -6.15 -31.42
CA GLN A 685 -13.11 -6.53 -30.46
C GLN A 685 -12.43 -5.30 -29.84
N ALA A 686 -12.27 -4.21 -30.59
CA ALA A 686 -11.68 -2.98 -30.09
C ALA A 686 -12.69 -2.17 -29.27
N GLU A 687 -13.98 -2.23 -29.60
CA GLU A 687 -15.06 -1.73 -28.74
C GLU A 687 -15.12 -2.49 -27.41
N GLN A 688 -14.98 -3.82 -27.42
CA GLN A 688 -14.86 -4.62 -26.20
C GLN A 688 -13.63 -4.22 -25.37
N GLN A 689 -12.46 -4.03 -26.01
CA GLN A 689 -11.27 -3.51 -25.31
C GLN A 689 -11.51 -2.12 -24.73
N ARG A 690 -12.22 -1.23 -25.43
CA ARG A 690 -12.56 0.11 -24.95
C ARG A 690 -13.54 0.07 -23.78
N MET A 691 -14.56 -0.79 -23.85
CA MET A 691 -15.54 -0.98 -22.78
C MET A 691 -14.87 -1.58 -21.54
N MET A 692 -14.00 -2.56 -21.72
CA MET A 692 -13.18 -3.13 -20.64
C MET A 692 -12.25 -2.08 -20.01
N MET A 693 -11.57 -1.27 -20.82
CA MET A 693 -10.71 -0.18 -20.32
C MET A 693 -11.52 0.88 -19.58
N LYS A 694 -12.71 1.25 -20.08
CA LYS A 694 -13.60 2.21 -19.39
C LYS A 694 -14.10 1.63 -18.06
N MET A 695 -14.50 0.36 -18.04
CA MET A 695 -14.94 -0.33 -16.82
C MET A 695 -13.80 -0.46 -15.79
N MET A 696 -12.60 -0.84 -16.24
CA MET A 696 -11.40 -0.88 -15.39
C MET A 696 -11.09 0.49 -14.80
N MET A 697 -11.26 1.56 -15.56
CA MET A 697 -11.04 2.92 -15.07
C MET A 697 -12.11 3.39 -14.08
N VAL A 698 -13.37 2.96 -14.25
CA VAL A 698 -14.42 3.21 -13.24
C VAL A 698 -14.12 2.44 -11.95
N MET A 699 -13.69 1.18 -12.05
CA MET A 699 -13.22 0.41 -10.88
C MET A 699 -12.03 1.09 -10.22
N MET A 700 -11.05 1.54 -11.01
CA MET A 700 -9.91 2.29 -10.49
C MET A 700 -10.35 3.59 -9.83
N ALA A 701 -11.40 4.27 -10.31
CA ALA A 701 -11.94 5.46 -9.65
C ALA A 701 -12.45 5.18 -8.23
N VAL A 702 -13.10 4.03 -8.03
CA VAL A 702 -13.56 3.59 -6.69
C VAL A 702 -12.38 3.33 -5.77
N PHE A 703 -11.33 2.63 -6.26
CA PHE A 703 -10.11 2.42 -5.46
C PHE A 703 -9.35 3.72 -5.17
N PHE A 704 -9.29 4.61 -6.15
CA PHE A 704 -8.57 5.87 -6.06
C PHE A 704 -9.28 6.89 -5.17
N TYR A 705 -10.57 6.67 -4.86
CA TYR A 705 -11.38 7.56 -4.04
C TYR A 705 -10.81 7.79 -2.62
N LYS A 706 -10.14 6.78 -2.05
CA LYS A 706 -9.56 6.80 -0.70
C LYS A 706 -8.05 7.08 -0.69
N VAL A 707 -7.50 7.54 -1.81
CA VAL A 707 -6.08 7.86 -1.90
C VAL A 707 -5.74 9.11 -1.08
N ALA A 708 -4.51 9.18 -0.57
CA ALA A 708 -4.00 10.37 0.12
C ALA A 708 -4.08 11.63 -0.78
N ALA A 709 -4.45 12.76 -0.20
CA ALA A 709 -4.65 14.03 -0.90
C ALA A 709 -3.38 14.50 -1.60
N GLY A 710 -2.21 14.33 -0.99
CA GLY A 710 -0.93 14.64 -1.63
C GLY A 710 -0.68 13.82 -2.91
N LEU A 711 -1.11 12.56 -2.91
CA LEU A 711 -0.98 11.69 -4.09
C LEU A 711 -2.00 12.07 -5.17
N ALA A 712 -3.26 12.36 -4.78
CA ALA A 712 -4.25 12.89 -5.72
C ALA A 712 -3.76 14.20 -6.38
N LEU A 713 -3.15 15.10 -5.60
CA LEU A 713 -2.56 16.35 -6.07
C LEU A 713 -1.46 16.10 -7.11
N TYR A 714 -0.55 15.15 -6.87
CA TYR A 714 0.43 14.73 -7.86
C TYR A 714 -0.23 14.29 -9.17
N PHE A 715 -1.25 13.43 -9.12
CA PHE A 715 -1.92 12.96 -10.34
C PHE A 715 -2.61 14.10 -11.10
N ILE A 716 -3.25 15.04 -10.40
CA ILE A 716 -3.87 16.22 -11.02
C ILE A 716 -2.82 17.05 -11.78
N VAL A 717 -1.71 17.39 -11.12
CA VAL A 717 -0.64 18.21 -11.72
C VAL A 717 0.05 17.46 -12.86
N SER A 718 0.34 16.18 -12.66
CA SER A 718 1.02 15.31 -13.62
C SER A 718 0.17 15.09 -14.88
N THR A 719 -1.14 14.83 -14.73
CA THR A 719 -2.06 14.69 -15.86
C THR A 719 -2.32 16.04 -16.55
N GLY A 720 -2.46 17.13 -15.78
CA GLY A 720 -2.53 18.48 -16.32
C GLY A 720 -1.33 18.80 -17.20
N TRP A 721 -0.12 18.50 -16.73
CA TRP A 721 1.10 18.63 -17.52
C TRP A 721 1.06 17.82 -18.81
N ALA A 722 0.63 16.56 -18.76
CA ALA A 722 0.58 15.70 -19.93
C ALA A 722 -0.42 16.21 -21.00
N ILE A 723 -1.54 16.80 -20.57
CA ILE A 723 -2.52 17.43 -21.47
C ILE A 723 -1.89 18.67 -22.14
N ILE A 724 -1.21 19.51 -21.35
CA ILE A 724 -0.51 20.69 -21.84
C ILE A 724 0.58 20.29 -22.84
N GLU A 725 1.44 19.33 -22.46
CA GLU A 725 2.53 18.82 -23.31
C GLU A 725 2.01 18.36 -24.67
N ARG A 726 0.90 17.61 -24.69
CA ARG A 726 0.28 17.12 -25.92
C ARG A 726 -0.12 18.25 -26.86
N GLN A 727 -0.66 19.36 -26.35
CA GLN A 727 -1.10 20.48 -27.18
C GLN A 727 0.05 21.16 -27.92
N PHE A 728 1.25 21.16 -27.33
CA PHE A 728 2.45 21.74 -27.94
C PHE A 728 3.14 20.82 -28.96
N ILE A 729 2.67 19.58 -29.16
CA ILE A 729 3.28 18.66 -30.13
C ILE A 729 2.52 18.78 -31.46
N PRO A 730 3.19 19.17 -32.56
CA PRO A 730 2.56 19.26 -33.87
C PRO A 730 1.95 17.93 -34.30
N LYS A 731 0.77 17.98 -34.93
CA LYS A 731 0.17 16.79 -35.54
C LYS A 731 1.12 16.26 -36.63
N PRO A 732 1.49 14.97 -36.61
CA PRO A 732 2.38 14.41 -37.61
C PRO A 732 1.75 14.52 -39.00
N LYS A 733 2.48 15.11 -39.96
CA LYS A 733 2.08 15.12 -41.37
C LYS A 733 2.29 13.72 -41.94
N ILE A 734 1.20 13.05 -42.30
CA ILE A 734 1.26 11.79 -43.06
C ILE A 734 1.03 12.15 -44.52
N SER A 735 1.96 11.78 -45.39
CA SER A 735 1.79 11.89 -46.84
C SER A 735 0.60 11.01 -47.26
N GLY A 736 -0.46 11.62 -47.79
CA GLY A 736 -1.64 10.88 -48.27
C GLY A 736 -1.33 10.03 -49.53
N PRO A 737 -2.29 9.19 -49.96
CA PRO A 737 -2.15 8.45 -51.21
C PRO A 737 -2.09 9.41 -52.40
N ASN A 738 -1.14 9.21 -53.31
CA ASN A 738 -1.09 9.91 -54.60
C ASN A 738 -2.42 9.67 -55.34
N THR A 739 -3.18 10.73 -55.55
CA THR A 739 -4.39 10.74 -56.38
C THR A 739 -4.02 11.32 -57.73
N ASP A 740 -3.33 10.51 -58.53
CA ASP A 740 -3.08 10.83 -59.92
C ASP A 740 -4.20 10.13 -60.70
N GLY A 741 -5.12 10.93 -61.26
CA GLY A 741 -6.30 10.44 -61.95
C GLY A 741 -5.95 9.52 -63.12
N ASN A 742 -6.08 8.21 -62.92
CA ASN A 742 -6.52 7.28 -63.94
C ASN A 742 -7.04 6.00 -63.28
N GLY A 743 -8.28 5.65 -63.59
CA GLY A 743 -8.97 4.51 -62.99
C GLY A 743 -8.27 3.19 -63.29
N THR A 744 -7.55 2.66 -62.31
CA THR A 744 -7.34 1.22 -62.04
C THR A 744 -6.81 1.08 -60.61
N GLY A 745 -7.50 0.28 -59.79
CA GLY A 745 -7.08 -0.24 -58.49
C GLY A 745 -6.16 0.62 -57.62
N ALA A 746 -6.72 1.29 -56.61
CA ALA A 746 -5.96 1.95 -55.55
C ALA A 746 -4.91 1.01 -54.94
N THR A 747 -3.64 1.23 -55.26
CA THR A 747 -2.49 0.60 -54.62
C THR A 747 -1.82 1.63 -53.71
N LEU A 748 -2.00 1.46 -52.40
CA LEU A 748 -1.31 2.20 -51.35
C LEU A 748 0.10 1.61 -51.13
N TYR A 749 1.03 1.84 -52.05
CA TYR A 749 2.46 1.57 -51.79
C TYR A 749 3.32 2.69 -52.38
N PRO A 750 4.23 3.31 -51.59
CA PRO A 750 5.17 4.26 -52.15
C PRO A 750 6.22 3.51 -52.99
N LYS A 751 6.28 3.77 -54.30
CA LYS A 751 7.50 3.52 -55.07
C LYS A 751 8.54 4.53 -54.59
N THR A 752 9.60 4.03 -53.96
CA THR A 752 10.83 4.81 -53.72
C THR A 752 11.49 5.14 -55.06
N GLY A 753 11.12 6.29 -55.63
CA GLY A 753 11.88 6.94 -56.71
C GLY A 753 12.88 7.92 -56.11
N SER A 754 14.18 7.63 -56.24
CA SER A 754 15.26 8.53 -55.86
C SER A 754 15.49 9.58 -56.96
N PRO A 755 15.64 10.88 -56.65
CA PRO A 755 16.01 11.90 -57.62
C PRO A 755 17.53 11.94 -57.75
N ASN A 756 18.09 11.10 -58.63
CA ASN A 756 19.30 11.31 -59.42
C ASN A 756 19.83 9.96 -59.91
N GLY A 757 20.04 9.85 -61.22
CA GLY A 757 20.47 8.65 -61.92
C GLY A 757 21.87 8.17 -61.52
N LYS A 758 21.95 7.40 -60.43
CA LYS A 758 23.07 6.50 -60.12
C LYS A 758 22.54 5.13 -59.73
N SER A 759 23.23 4.09 -60.17
CA SER A 759 22.81 2.69 -60.09
C SER A 759 22.55 2.24 -58.63
N PRO A 760 21.54 1.39 -58.38
CA PRO A 760 21.16 0.90 -57.03
C PRO A 760 22.27 0.16 -56.27
N ALA A 761 23.30 -0.34 -56.95
CA ALA A 761 24.39 -1.10 -56.34
C ALA A 761 25.30 -0.22 -55.45
N ASP A 762 25.51 1.04 -55.82
CA ASP A 762 26.45 1.93 -55.11
C ASP A 762 25.83 2.56 -53.84
N ALA A 763 24.50 2.73 -53.82
CA ALA A 763 23.76 3.23 -52.67
C ALA A 763 23.65 2.19 -51.54
N VAL A 764 23.59 0.90 -51.90
CA VAL A 764 23.58 -0.22 -50.93
C VAL A 764 24.95 -0.40 -50.27
N ALA A 765 26.04 -0.22 -51.01
CA ALA A 765 27.40 -0.29 -50.48
C ALA A 765 27.71 0.87 -49.49
N ALA A 766 27.19 2.07 -49.75
CA ALA A 766 27.36 3.22 -48.85
C ALA A 766 26.54 3.13 -47.56
N ALA A 767 25.35 2.52 -47.61
CA ALA A 767 24.48 2.34 -46.44
C ALA A 767 24.94 1.21 -45.50
N GLN A 768 25.59 0.17 -46.04
CA GLN A 768 26.11 -0.95 -45.23
C GLN A 768 27.33 -0.59 -44.38
N ASN A 769 28.05 0.49 -44.69
CA ASN A 769 29.29 0.83 -43.99
C ASN A 769 29.10 1.67 -42.70
N LYS A 770 27.88 2.10 -42.34
CA LYS A 770 27.64 3.02 -41.21
C LYS A 770 26.86 2.46 -40.01
N SER A 771 26.57 1.17 -39.94
CA SER A 771 25.80 0.58 -38.81
C SER A 771 26.34 -0.73 -38.24
N ARG A 772 27.67 -0.88 -38.15
CA ARG A 772 28.31 -2.02 -37.45
C ARG A 772 28.39 -1.82 -35.92
N GLY A 773 27.26 -1.51 -35.29
CA GLY A 773 27.13 -1.42 -33.83
C GLY A 773 26.28 -2.54 -33.23
N LEU A 774 26.48 -2.85 -31.94
CA LEU A 774 25.79 -3.90 -31.17
C LEU A 774 24.25 -3.92 -31.35
N LEU A 775 23.63 -2.73 -31.45
CA LEU A 775 22.20 -2.54 -31.69
C LEU A 775 21.73 -2.98 -33.09
N GLY A 776 22.59 -2.90 -34.11
CA GLY A 776 22.29 -3.41 -35.46
C GLY A 776 22.20 -4.93 -35.47
N ARG A 777 23.18 -5.58 -34.81
CA ARG A 777 23.18 -7.05 -34.64
C ARG A 777 22.01 -7.54 -33.79
N LEU A 778 21.64 -6.82 -32.74
CA LEU A 778 20.47 -7.15 -31.91
C LEU A 778 19.16 -7.02 -32.70
N ARG A 779 19.05 -5.98 -33.54
CA ARG A 779 17.88 -5.77 -34.39
C ARG A 779 17.75 -6.84 -35.47
N GLU A 780 18.86 -7.24 -36.10
CA GLU A 780 18.89 -8.36 -37.05
C GLU A 780 18.53 -9.69 -36.38
N GLN A 781 19.06 -9.96 -35.18
CA GLN A 781 18.73 -11.15 -34.41
C GLN A 781 17.25 -11.20 -34.01
N LEU A 782 16.66 -10.05 -33.60
CA LEU A 782 15.25 -9.96 -33.26
C LEU A 782 14.35 -10.13 -34.49
N GLN A 783 14.72 -9.55 -35.64
CA GLN A 783 13.99 -9.74 -36.89
C GLN A 783 14.05 -11.19 -37.37
N ALA A 784 15.23 -11.81 -37.35
CA ALA A 784 15.39 -13.22 -37.71
C ALA A 784 14.59 -14.15 -36.79
N LYS A 785 14.58 -13.87 -35.47
CA LYS A 785 13.84 -14.67 -34.49
C LYS A 785 12.33 -14.48 -34.60
N MET A 786 11.87 -13.30 -35.02
CA MET A 786 10.45 -13.08 -35.35
C MET A 786 10.05 -13.82 -36.62
N GLU A 787 10.86 -13.77 -37.69
CA GLU A 787 10.60 -14.55 -38.90
C GLU A 787 10.60 -16.06 -38.63
N GLU A 788 11.48 -16.54 -37.75
CA GLU A 788 11.53 -17.94 -37.34
C GLU A 788 10.28 -18.36 -36.55
N MET A 789 9.85 -17.55 -35.58
CA MET A 789 8.58 -17.77 -34.88
C MET A 789 7.37 -17.73 -35.83
N GLN A 790 7.40 -16.84 -36.82
CA GLN A 790 6.34 -16.73 -37.83
C GLN A 790 6.28 -17.98 -38.71
N ARG A 791 7.43 -18.51 -39.12
CA ARG A 791 7.53 -19.78 -39.85
C ARG A 791 7.07 -20.98 -39.02
N GLN A 792 7.41 -21.00 -37.73
CA GLN A 792 6.97 -22.06 -36.82
C GLN A 792 5.45 -22.01 -36.58
N ALA A 793 4.87 -20.81 -36.45
CA ALA A 793 3.43 -20.62 -36.32
C ALA A 793 2.68 -21.02 -37.61
N ASP A 794 3.21 -20.67 -38.78
CA ASP A 794 2.64 -21.08 -40.08
C ASP A 794 2.76 -22.59 -40.32
N GLU A 795 3.85 -23.23 -39.88
CA GLU A 795 3.99 -24.69 -39.90
C GLU A 795 2.97 -25.37 -38.97
N GLN A 796 2.78 -24.85 -37.75
CA GLN A 796 1.81 -25.39 -36.79
C GLN A 796 0.37 -25.26 -37.30
N ALA A 797 0.03 -24.11 -37.91
CA ALA A 797 -1.27 -23.90 -38.54
C ALA A 797 -1.50 -24.87 -39.72
N LYS A 798 -0.48 -25.09 -40.57
CA LYS A 798 -0.56 -26.09 -41.64
C LYS A 798 -0.70 -27.52 -41.14
N ARG A 799 -0.09 -27.87 -39.99
CA ARG A 799 -0.23 -29.19 -39.35
C ARG A 799 -1.64 -29.39 -38.77
N GLN A 800 -2.24 -28.37 -38.17
CA GLN A 800 -3.63 -28.42 -37.71
C GLN A 800 -4.61 -28.61 -38.88
N ILE A 801 -4.46 -27.83 -39.96
CA ILE A 801 -5.30 -27.96 -41.17
C ILE A 801 -5.14 -29.34 -41.85
N ARG A 802 -3.98 -29.99 -41.73
CA ARG A 802 -3.74 -31.34 -42.24
C ARG A 802 -4.43 -32.43 -41.40
N ASN A 803 -4.56 -32.22 -40.09
CA ASN A 803 -5.23 -33.16 -39.18
C ASN A 803 -6.76 -33.09 -39.31
N ASP A 804 -7.34 -31.93 -39.61
CA ASP A 804 -8.79 -31.76 -39.77
C ASP A 804 -9.36 -32.34 -41.08
N ARG A 805 -8.51 -32.79 -42.01
CA ARG A 805 -8.91 -33.45 -43.27
C ARG A 805 -8.98 -34.99 -43.20
N GLY A 806 -8.65 -35.60 -42.06
CA GLY A 806 -8.82 -37.04 -41.83
C GLY A 806 -10.14 -37.35 -41.15
N GLY A 807 -11.06 -38.03 -41.83
CA GLY A 807 -12.38 -38.41 -41.29
C GLY A 807 -12.31 -39.34 -40.05
N PRO A 808 -13.41 -39.46 -39.28
CA PRO A 808 -13.40 -40.04 -37.94
C PRO A 808 -13.27 -41.57 -37.96
N THR A 809 -12.35 -42.11 -37.17
CA THR A 809 -12.35 -43.52 -36.78
C THR A 809 -13.45 -43.78 -35.73
N PRO A 810 -14.15 -44.93 -35.77
CA PRO A 810 -15.23 -45.21 -34.83
C PRO A 810 -14.69 -45.57 -33.43
N PRO A 811 -15.49 -45.37 -32.36
CA PRO A 811 -15.06 -45.67 -31.00
C PRO A 811 -15.12 -47.18 -30.71
N PRO A 812 -14.23 -47.75 -29.88
CA PRO A 812 -14.36 -49.13 -29.43
C PRO A 812 -15.37 -49.25 -28.28
N ALA A 813 -16.11 -50.37 -28.27
CA ALA A 813 -17.08 -50.76 -27.23
C ALA A 813 -16.40 -51.47 -26.02
N PRO A 814 -17.10 -51.66 -24.88
CA PRO A 814 -16.47 -51.80 -23.55
C PRO A 814 -16.28 -53.26 -23.05
N GLY A 815 -15.37 -53.41 -22.07
CA GLY A 815 -15.07 -54.65 -21.31
C GLY A 815 -13.61 -55.09 -21.52
N THR A 816 -12.81 -55.58 -20.56
CA THR A 816 -12.94 -55.97 -19.15
C THR A 816 -11.50 -56.09 -18.62
N ASP A 817 -11.37 -55.88 -17.31
CA ASP A 817 -10.37 -56.44 -16.40
C ASP A 817 -8.89 -55.99 -16.34
N SER A 818 -8.52 -55.74 -15.07
CA SER A 818 -7.21 -55.96 -14.41
C SER A 818 -6.12 -54.87 -14.46
N LYS A 819 -6.04 -54.13 -13.34
CA LYS A 819 -4.83 -53.58 -12.66
C LYS A 819 -3.70 -54.65 -12.53
N PRO A 820 -2.48 -54.34 -12.00
CA PRO A 820 -1.85 -53.05 -11.63
C PRO A 820 -0.35 -52.91 -12.04
N ASN A 821 0.23 -51.78 -11.62
CA ASN A 821 1.62 -51.58 -11.16
C ASN A 821 2.73 -51.05 -12.12
N ASN A 822 3.23 -49.87 -11.71
CA ASN A 822 4.60 -49.29 -11.81
C ASN A 822 5.73 -50.37 -11.72
N PRO A 823 7.04 -50.13 -12.06
CA PRO A 823 7.78 -48.85 -12.03
C PRO A 823 8.97 -48.65 -13.02
N ARG A 824 9.54 -47.43 -12.98
CA ARG A 824 10.97 -47.00 -13.14
C ARG A 824 11.94 -47.84 -14.01
N ARG A 825 12.65 -47.16 -14.94
CA ARG A 825 14.12 -47.26 -15.18
C ARG A 825 14.56 -46.14 -16.13
N ASP A 826 15.38 -45.20 -15.69
CA ASP A 826 16.85 -45.17 -15.84
C ASP A 826 17.36 -45.45 -17.26
N ASN A 827 17.94 -44.45 -17.94
CA ASN A 827 19.40 -44.24 -17.90
C ASN A 827 19.90 -43.13 -18.84
N LYS A 828 20.69 -42.23 -18.24
CA LYS A 828 22.04 -41.78 -18.66
C LYS A 828 22.40 -41.61 -20.15
N LYS A 829 22.86 -40.38 -20.42
CA LYS A 829 24.15 -39.98 -21.04
C LYS A 829 24.47 -40.43 -22.48
N LYS A 830 24.62 -39.43 -23.36
CA LYS A 830 25.87 -39.01 -24.06
C LYS A 830 25.50 -37.89 -25.07
N ARG A 831 25.93 -36.63 -24.92
CA ARG A 831 27.26 -36.00 -25.11
C ARG A 831 27.62 -35.75 -26.60
N LYS A 832 27.95 -34.48 -26.91
CA LYS A 832 28.54 -33.86 -28.13
C LYS A 832 27.50 -33.59 -29.25
N LYS A 833 27.38 -32.41 -29.84
CA LYS A 833 28.29 -31.28 -30.07
C LYS A 833 27.59 -29.95 -29.78
#